data_AF-A0A9W9Y5R4-F1
#
_entry.id   AF-A0A9W9Y5R4-F1
#
_cell.length_a   1.000
_cell.length_b   1.000
_cell.length_c   1.000
_cell.angle_alpha   90.00
_cell.angle_beta   90.00
_cell.angle_gamma   90.00
#
_symmetry.space_group_name_H-M   'P 1'
#
loop_
_entity.id
_entity.type
_entity.pdbx_description
1 polymer ?
#
loop_
_entity_poly.entity_id
_entity_poly.type
_entity_poly.pdbx_seq_one_letter_code
_entity_poly.pdbx_strand_id
1 'polypeptide(L)'
;MPRSSPVRVACRLCHDRRVKCDRSEGVACSNCRNARRQCELIISRRGRKRKLPILPTEAGSSTGLPETSHKVPYEGMTSSNPLTTHAQDDRDKPQQKPCFPALGPSGKTPYVGDSSNLNYLVQQFGNPFGGSADVRSLQDHLHGSMLARFGSPTMQKIEENRTSTTERLKYQGDFDLPSQETSQALLNAYFHFSLAALPILEKSRFLITLEEGKYSHLLLNAIYLAATIYCSDSVIADAGFVSRYAASLTFYQRAKSLYDAGYETDAIVTIQATFLMGYWWNGILEHKDPWYWVGISVGIAQALGLHQTKSYIGLEEKDRKLWRRLWWMVYAMDINLSMLLDRPPHVQGRLCNVAPLSEGDFDQVSGSQETENDYEANTFAINVMQLARTVDQFFTIKYDEDTGHSQDICLEQISLCYSSLPPEVRSLSANSNKWAILTHILYQEYRLVLHRSNPRFSLNIGPDTPTFEICTEISHMLEILVANNLLYAAAASIIAPVLSVLSIYIANIYKGDTGVRMISQNRARFCMLILDKLQDRFPVVAAFYPIYESLLRRFSADVQIQDGQRISERPTESEMQNGPSQLENESNLGGMNLAGGLFDQVLQDSMGMAFPFLFPLGNLFEDVFLNSPSQSSTNCEDDIYYP
;
A
#
# COMPACT_ATOMS: atom_id res chain seq x y z
N MET A 1 2.43 67.63 15.48
CA MET A 1 2.20 66.99 14.17
C MET A 1 2.30 65.47 14.33
N PRO A 2 1.20 64.71 14.20
CA PRO A 2 1.28 63.24 14.21
C PRO A 2 2.04 62.76 12.96
N ARG A 3 3.01 61.86 13.15
CA ARG A 3 3.73 61.22 12.03
C ARG A 3 2.82 60.15 11.41
N SER A 4 2.40 60.34 10.17
CA SER A 4 1.65 59.32 9.43
C SER A 4 2.52 58.08 9.17
N SER A 5 1.94 56.89 9.34
CA SER A 5 2.64 55.63 9.13
C SER A 5 2.97 55.41 7.65
N PRO A 6 4.18 54.95 7.30
CA PRO A 6 4.55 54.65 5.92
C PRO A 6 3.80 53.40 5.42
N VAL A 7 3.21 53.51 4.22
CA VAL A 7 2.45 52.40 3.63
C VAL A 7 3.41 51.36 3.06
N ARG A 8 3.21 50.08 3.40
CA ARG A 8 4.12 48.96 3.05
C ARG A 8 4.16 48.59 1.54
N VAL A 9 3.47 49.32 0.67
CA VAL A 9 3.35 49.01 -0.77
C VAL A 9 3.58 50.28 -1.59
N ALA A 10 4.46 50.19 -2.59
CA ALA A 10 4.74 51.28 -3.53
C ALA A 10 3.54 51.57 -4.46
N CYS A 11 3.44 52.81 -4.95
CA CYS A 11 2.52 53.14 -6.03
C CYS A 11 3.00 52.56 -7.37
N ARG A 12 2.07 52.36 -8.32
CA ARG A 12 2.33 51.85 -9.69
C ARG A 12 3.52 52.57 -10.33
N LEU A 13 3.46 53.90 -10.45
CA LEU A 13 4.48 54.71 -11.11
C LEU A 13 5.89 54.60 -10.47
N CYS A 14 6.00 54.40 -9.15
CA CYS A 14 7.30 54.18 -8.50
C CYS A 14 7.81 52.75 -8.71
N HIS A 15 6.92 51.77 -8.71
CA HIS A 15 7.24 50.36 -8.96
C HIS A 15 7.70 50.13 -10.41
N ASP A 16 6.97 50.65 -11.39
CA ASP A 16 7.26 50.52 -12.81
C ASP A 16 8.63 51.16 -13.15
N ARG A 17 8.95 52.29 -12.50
CA ARG A 17 10.24 52.97 -12.58
C ARG A 17 11.33 52.38 -11.67
N ARG A 18 11.00 51.37 -10.86
CA ARG A 18 11.88 50.72 -9.86
C ARG A 18 12.58 51.71 -8.90
N VAL A 19 11.87 52.76 -8.47
CA VAL A 19 12.36 53.79 -7.53
C VAL A 19 11.64 53.72 -6.18
N LYS A 20 12.30 54.21 -5.12
CA LYS A 20 11.73 54.25 -3.77
C LYS A 20 10.47 55.14 -3.73
N CYS A 21 9.42 54.64 -3.07
CA CYS A 21 8.15 55.34 -2.90
C CYS A 21 8.02 55.85 -1.46
N ASP A 22 7.78 57.15 -1.28
CA ASP A 22 7.64 57.85 0.01
C ASP A 22 6.17 58.10 0.39
N ARG A 23 5.25 57.25 -0.06
CA ARG A 23 3.81 57.43 0.16
C ARG A 23 3.41 57.19 1.63
N SER A 24 2.57 58.06 2.17
CA SER A 24 1.82 57.87 3.42
C SER A 24 0.32 57.72 3.16
N GLU A 25 -0.45 57.32 4.17
CA GLU A 25 -1.92 57.25 4.05
C GLU A 25 -2.52 58.63 3.75
N GLY A 26 -3.52 58.68 2.87
CA GLY A 26 -4.14 59.92 2.39
C GLY A 26 -3.31 60.78 1.42
N VAL A 27 -1.98 60.64 1.36
CA VAL A 27 -1.10 61.59 0.63
C VAL A 27 -0.38 60.92 -0.56
N ALA A 28 -0.33 61.61 -1.70
CA ALA A 28 0.44 61.16 -2.88
C ALA A 28 1.96 61.27 -2.64
N CYS A 29 2.73 60.29 -3.12
CA CYS A 29 4.19 60.27 -3.00
C CYS A 29 4.83 61.44 -3.77
N SER A 30 6.02 61.90 -3.35
CA SER A 30 6.68 63.08 -3.92
C SER A 30 6.95 62.91 -5.42
N ASN A 31 7.32 61.71 -5.86
CA ASN A 31 7.51 61.39 -7.27
C ASN A 31 6.24 61.60 -8.11
N CYS A 32 5.07 61.19 -7.61
CA CYS A 32 3.79 61.37 -8.31
C CYS A 32 3.32 62.83 -8.29
N ARG A 33 3.52 63.57 -7.18
CA ARG A 33 3.23 65.01 -7.12
C ARG A 33 4.07 65.79 -8.13
N ASN A 34 5.37 65.54 -8.17
CA ASN A 34 6.29 66.20 -9.10
C ASN A 34 5.96 65.86 -10.56
N ALA A 35 5.57 64.61 -10.83
CA ALA A 35 5.09 64.17 -12.15
C ALA A 35 3.66 64.63 -12.49
N ARG A 36 2.95 65.33 -11.59
CA ARG A 36 1.52 65.70 -11.69
C ARG A 36 0.61 64.55 -12.14
N ARG A 37 0.89 63.34 -11.65
CA ARG A 37 0.16 62.10 -11.99
C ARG A 37 -0.54 61.54 -10.75
N GLN A 38 -1.72 60.94 -10.95
CA GLN A 38 -2.45 60.28 -9.88
C GLN A 38 -1.61 59.14 -9.27
N CYS A 39 -1.54 59.11 -7.95
CA CYS A 39 -0.71 58.16 -7.21
C CYS A 39 -1.58 56.96 -6.80
N GLU A 40 -1.52 55.87 -7.56
CA GLU A 40 -2.32 54.66 -7.35
C GLU A 40 -1.49 53.55 -6.70
N LEU A 41 -2.05 52.87 -5.69
CA LEU A 41 -1.40 51.72 -5.05
C LEU A 41 -1.49 50.46 -5.92
N ILE A 42 -0.46 49.61 -5.83
CA ILE A 42 -0.54 48.25 -6.37
C ILE A 42 -1.36 47.39 -5.42
N ILE A 43 -2.36 46.68 -5.97
CA ILE A 43 -3.08 45.65 -5.23
C ILE A 43 -2.18 44.43 -5.14
N SER A 44 -1.53 44.23 -3.99
CA SER A 44 -0.79 43.00 -3.71
C SER A 44 -1.73 41.80 -3.76
N ARG A 45 -1.44 40.82 -4.63
CA ARG A 45 -2.17 39.54 -4.69
C ARG A 45 -1.73 38.53 -3.63
N ARG A 46 -0.76 38.85 -2.76
CA ARG A 46 -0.37 38.01 -1.63
C ARG A 46 -1.21 38.35 -0.39
N GLY A 47 -2.13 37.44 -0.04
CA GLY A 47 -2.81 37.40 1.27
C GLY A 47 -4.17 38.09 1.36
N ARG A 48 -5.25 37.37 0.99
CA ARG A 48 -6.60 37.61 1.52
C ARG A 48 -7.34 36.29 1.78
N LYS A 49 -7.50 35.93 3.06
CA LYS A 49 -8.62 35.07 3.48
C LYS A 49 -9.93 35.83 3.19
N ARG A 50 -10.95 35.16 2.65
CA ARG A 50 -12.26 35.78 2.42
C ARG A 50 -12.95 36.02 3.78
N LYS A 51 -13.25 37.28 4.11
CA LYS A 51 -14.34 37.64 5.03
C LYS A 51 -15.47 38.22 4.18
N LEU A 52 -16.69 37.73 4.42
CA LEU A 52 -17.91 38.26 3.79
C LEU A 52 -18.21 39.67 4.36
N PRO A 53 -18.77 40.61 3.57
CA PRO A 53 -19.17 41.91 4.08
C PRO A 53 -20.50 41.83 4.81
N ILE A 54 -20.57 42.43 6.00
CA ILE A 54 -21.82 42.83 6.65
C ILE A 54 -22.14 44.25 6.15
N LEU A 55 -23.39 44.51 5.78
CA LEU A 55 -23.93 45.85 5.50
C LEU A 55 -25.19 46.08 6.35
N PRO A 56 -25.55 47.35 6.64
CA PRO A 56 -26.20 47.72 7.90
C PRO A 56 -27.73 47.65 7.89
N THR A 57 -28.28 47.64 9.10
CA THR A 57 -29.72 47.65 9.41
C THR A 57 -30.24 49.09 9.59
N GLU A 58 -31.33 49.44 8.90
CA GLU A 58 -32.29 50.47 9.32
C GLU A 58 -33.71 49.92 9.15
N ALA A 59 -34.70 50.50 9.84
CA ALA A 59 -35.88 49.77 10.34
C ALA A 59 -37.25 50.37 9.95
N GLY A 60 -38.29 49.52 10.03
CA GLY A 60 -39.72 49.86 9.88
C GLY A 60 -40.28 49.61 8.46
N SER A 61 -41.51 49.13 8.26
CA SER A 61 -42.59 48.71 9.19
C SER A 61 -43.64 47.87 8.45
N SER A 62 -44.27 46.87 9.11
CA SER A 62 -45.63 46.28 8.88
C SER A 62 -46.15 46.06 7.42
N THR A 63 -46.77 44.93 7.03
CA THR A 63 -47.82 44.16 7.73
C THR A 63 -48.15 42.83 7.00
N GLY A 64 -48.51 41.76 7.72
CA GLY A 64 -49.49 40.74 7.25
C GLY A 64 -49.02 39.41 6.59
N LEU A 65 -48.98 38.33 7.39
CA LEU A 65 -49.50 36.94 7.20
C LEU A 65 -49.31 36.14 5.87
N PRO A 66 -49.41 34.78 5.87
CA PRO A 66 -49.37 33.79 6.96
C PRO A 66 -48.32 32.66 6.73
N GLU A 67 -48.36 31.61 7.56
CA GLU A 67 -47.47 30.44 7.57
C GLU A 67 -47.57 29.51 6.33
N THR A 68 -46.47 28.82 5.99
CA THR A 68 -46.48 27.35 5.78
C THR A 68 -45.05 26.79 5.75
N SER A 69 -44.81 25.75 6.54
CA SER A 69 -43.57 24.97 6.53
C SER A 69 -43.72 23.78 5.58
N HIS A 70 -42.88 23.68 4.54
CA HIS A 70 -42.68 22.41 3.85
C HIS A 70 -41.20 22.14 3.55
N LYS A 71 -40.71 21.04 4.12
CA LYS A 71 -39.51 20.33 3.66
C LYS A 71 -39.79 19.78 2.25
N VAL A 72 -38.79 19.79 1.38
CA VAL A 72 -38.82 19.05 0.10
C VAL A 72 -37.92 17.82 0.24
N PRO A 73 -38.43 16.59 0.04
CA PRO A 73 -37.66 15.35 0.16
C PRO A 73 -36.91 15.00 -1.13
N TYR A 74 -35.96 14.08 -1.01
CA TYR A 74 -35.25 13.44 -2.12
C TYR A 74 -35.77 12.00 -2.26
N GLU A 75 -36.41 11.69 -3.39
CA GLU A 75 -36.76 10.33 -3.81
C GLU A 75 -36.23 10.13 -5.24
N GLY A 76 -35.68 8.95 -5.52
CA GLY A 76 -35.11 8.61 -6.83
C GLY A 76 -35.93 7.57 -7.58
N MET A 77 -35.66 7.37 -8.88
CA MET A 77 -36.08 6.16 -9.59
C MET A 77 -35.21 5.83 -10.82
N THR A 78 -34.64 4.62 -10.78
CA THR A 78 -34.45 3.62 -11.84
C THR A 78 -34.64 3.96 -13.34
N SER A 79 -33.65 3.54 -14.13
CA SER A 79 -33.78 2.75 -15.39
C SER A 79 -34.74 3.22 -16.53
N SER A 80 -34.19 3.70 -17.65
CA SER A 80 -34.07 2.93 -18.92
C SER A 80 -33.81 3.79 -20.18
N ASN A 81 -33.05 3.21 -21.12
CA ASN A 81 -32.84 3.56 -22.54
C ASN A 81 -32.26 4.93 -22.97
N PRO A 82 -31.27 4.96 -23.88
CA PRO A 82 -30.69 6.19 -24.42
C PRO A 82 -31.52 6.74 -25.59
N LEU A 83 -32.15 7.90 -25.39
CA LEU A 83 -32.70 8.69 -26.49
C LEU A 83 -31.60 9.55 -27.13
N THR A 84 -31.23 9.18 -28.35
CA THR A 84 -30.38 9.96 -29.26
C THR A 84 -30.85 11.41 -29.34
N THR A 85 -30.10 12.32 -28.73
CA THR A 85 -30.22 13.75 -28.98
C THR A 85 -29.08 14.15 -29.89
N HIS A 86 -29.40 14.62 -31.10
CA HIS A 86 -28.42 15.09 -32.07
C HIS A 86 -27.68 16.33 -31.55
N ALA A 87 -26.52 16.13 -30.92
CA ALA A 87 -25.52 17.18 -30.77
C ALA A 87 -24.91 17.44 -32.15
N GLN A 88 -25.07 18.66 -32.67
CA GLN A 88 -24.51 19.03 -33.97
C GLN A 88 -22.97 19.03 -33.92
N ASP A 89 -22.41 18.61 -35.04
CA ASP A 89 -20.98 18.43 -35.30
C ASP A 89 -20.21 19.77 -35.14
N ASP A 90 -19.61 20.02 -33.97
CA ASP A 90 -18.66 21.12 -33.76
C ASP A 90 -17.22 20.64 -34.10
N ARG A 91 -17.06 20.14 -35.33
CA ARG A 91 -15.76 19.75 -35.89
C ARG A 91 -15.00 20.99 -36.32
N ASP A 92 -14.28 21.59 -35.38
CA ASP A 92 -12.94 22.18 -35.63
C ASP A 92 -12.23 22.65 -34.34
N LYS A 93 -12.23 21.82 -33.30
CA LYS A 93 -11.12 21.85 -32.34
C LYS A 93 -10.01 20.94 -32.87
N PRO A 94 -8.85 21.47 -33.30
CA PRO A 94 -7.73 20.62 -33.63
C PRO A 94 -7.38 19.80 -32.38
N GLN A 95 -7.45 18.47 -32.51
CA GLN A 95 -6.85 17.59 -31.51
C GLN A 95 -5.36 17.92 -31.49
N GLN A 96 -4.95 18.72 -30.50
CA GLN A 96 -3.53 18.99 -30.26
C GLN A 96 -2.89 17.63 -29.96
N LYS A 97 -2.22 17.06 -30.97
CA LYS A 97 -1.35 15.91 -30.78
C LYS A 97 -0.42 16.28 -29.62
N PRO A 98 -0.41 15.53 -28.51
CA PRO A 98 0.54 15.83 -27.45
C PRO A 98 1.94 15.77 -28.07
N CYS A 99 2.70 16.86 -27.96
CA CYS A 99 4.07 16.87 -28.44
C CYS A 99 4.99 15.99 -27.56
N PHE A 100 4.46 15.58 -26.39
CA PHE A 100 5.03 14.63 -25.47
C PHE A 100 4.05 13.46 -25.16
N PRO A 101 3.91 12.48 -26.06
CA PRO A 101 3.77 11.11 -25.61
C PRO A 101 5.11 10.69 -24.96
N ALA A 102 5.10 9.65 -24.13
CA ALA A 102 6.33 9.01 -23.70
C ALA A 102 6.90 8.23 -24.89
N LEU A 103 7.71 8.92 -25.71
CA LEU A 103 8.25 8.43 -26.99
C LEU A 103 9.40 7.43 -26.75
N GLY A 104 9.04 6.24 -26.29
CA GLY A 104 9.95 5.10 -26.20
C GLY A 104 9.36 3.96 -25.36
N PRO A 105 9.37 2.70 -25.85
CA PRO A 105 8.88 1.55 -25.07
C PRO A 105 9.72 1.28 -23.81
N SER A 106 10.96 1.78 -23.77
CA SER A 106 11.94 1.62 -22.69
C SER A 106 11.82 2.63 -21.53
N GLY A 107 10.69 3.34 -21.42
CA GLY A 107 10.42 4.29 -20.33
C GLY A 107 11.39 5.47 -20.21
N LYS A 108 12.31 5.67 -21.16
CA LYS A 108 13.43 6.63 -20.99
C LYS A 108 13.00 8.08 -20.93
N THR A 109 11.87 8.44 -21.53
CA THR A 109 11.33 9.81 -21.55
C THR A 109 10.20 9.93 -20.51
N PRO A 110 10.31 10.82 -19.49
CA PRO A 110 9.27 11.03 -18.51
C PRO A 110 8.07 11.77 -19.12
N TYR A 111 6.92 11.59 -18.49
CA TYR A 111 5.71 12.31 -18.80
C TYR A 111 5.82 13.78 -18.40
N VAL A 112 5.60 14.64 -19.39
CA VAL A 112 5.58 16.09 -19.19
C VAL A 112 4.13 16.56 -19.06
N GLY A 113 3.69 16.86 -17.83
CA GLY A 113 2.33 17.32 -17.55
C GLY A 113 1.96 18.63 -18.26
N ASP A 114 0.67 18.84 -18.53
CA ASP A 114 0.22 19.92 -19.43
C ASP A 114 0.61 21.31 -18.94
N SER A 115 0.61 21.53 -17.62
CA SER A 115 1.02 22.77 -16.96
C SER A 115 2.53 22.94 -16.81
N SER A 116 3.35 22.01 -17.31
CA SER A 116 4.81 22.12 -17.29
C SER A 116 5.28 23.23 -18.22
N ASN A 117 6.23 24.05 -17.76
CA ASN A 117 6.90 25.04 -18.59
C ASN A 117 7.54 24.41 -19.84
N LEU A 118 8.04 23.17 -19.75
CA LEU A 118 8.62 22.45 -20.89
C LEU A 118 7.55 22.10 -21.93
N ASN A 119 6.39 21.58 -21.49
CA ASN A 119 5.26 21.33 -22.39
C ASN A 119 4.76 22.62 -23.03
N TYR A 120 4.56 23.69 -22.24
CA TYR A 120 4.16 24.99 -22.77
C TYR A 120 5.15 25.51 -23.83
N LEU A 121 6.45 25.50 -23.55
CA LEU A 121 7.47 25.96 -24.51
C LEU A 121 7.43 25.15 -25.81
N VAL A 122 7.36 23.82 -25.74
CA VAL A 122 7.33 22.99 -26.95
C VAL A 122 5.99 23.08 -27.70
N GLN A 123 4.87 23.31 -27.01
CA GLN A 123 3.59 23.62 -27.67
C GLN A 123 3.59 24.97 -28.40
N GLN A 124 4.27 25.99 -27.85
CA GLN A 124 4.33 27.32 -28.46
C GLN A 124 5.39 27.45 -29.57
N PHE A 125 6.53 26.76 -29.43
CA PHE A 125 7.72 26.96 -30.27
C PHE A 125 8.20 25.69 -31.01
N GLY A 126 7.51 24.55 -30.85
CA GLY A 126 7.96 23.26 -31.36
C GLY A 126 9.12 22.67 -30.55
N ASN A 127 9.66 21.53 -31.01
CA ASN A 127 10.90 20.99 -30.45
C ASN A 127 12.08 21.92 -30.80
N PRO A 128 12.74 22.59 -29.84
CA PRO A 128 13.81 23.54 -30.12
C PRO A 128 15.09 22.89 -30.69
N PHE A 129 15.19 21.55 -30.64
CA PHE A 129 16.28 20.76 -31.22
C PHE A 129 15.87 20.03 -32.52
N GLY A 130 14.70 20.34 -33.09
CA GLY A 130 14.15 19.69 -34.28
C GLY A 130 14.89 19.98 -35.60
N GLY A 131 16.14 19.52 -35.71
CA GLY A 131 16.91 19.51 -36.95
C GLY A 131 16.74 18.20 -37.73
N SER A 132 16.80 18.27 -39.07
CA SER A 132 16.44 17.18 -40.00
C SER A 132 17.30 15.90 -39.98
N ALA A 133 18.15 15.68 -38.97
CA ALA A 133 19.09 14.55 -38.93
C ALA A 133 19.35 13.95 -37.54
N ASP A 134 18.88 14.55 -36.44
CA ASP A 134 19.13 14.01 -35.08
C ASP A 134 17.93 13.19 -34.60
N VAL A 135 18.20 11.92 -34.24
CA VAL A 135 17.19 10.93 -33.82
C VAL A 135 17.10 10.82 -32.29
N ARG A 136 17.97 11.53 -31.55
CA ARG A 136 18.02 11.46 -30.07
C ARG A 136 16.76 12.03 -29.43
N SER A 137 16.39 11.52 -28.25
CA SER A 137 15.22 12.03 -27.51
C SER A 137 15.44 13.48 -27.06
N LEU A 138 14.37 14.22 -26.75
CA LEU A 138 14.51 15.56 -26.19
C LEU A 138 15.31 15.55 -24.88
N GLN A 139 15.16 14.49 -24.08
CA GLN A 139 15.89 14.34 -22.83
C GLN A 139 17.39 14.18 -23.06
N ASP A 140 17.81 13.39 -24.05
CA ASP A 140 19.22 13.24 -24.40
C ASP A 140 19.82 14.58 -24.89
N HIS A 141 19.05 15.35 -25.67
CA HIS A 141 19.44 16.70 -26.09
C HIS A 141 19.59 17.66 -24.89
N LEU A 142 18.63 17.67 -23.96
CA LEU A 142 18.67 18.50 -22.76
C LEU A 142 19.82 18.09 -21.81
N HIS A 143 20.03 16.78 -21.62
CA HIS A 143 21.09 16.24 -20.79
C HIS A 143 22.46 16.52 -21.41
N GLY A 144 22.66 16.23 -22.69
CA GLY A 144 23.89 16.57 -23.41
C GLY A 144 24.19 18.07 -23.41
N SER A 145 23.16 18.91 -23.58
CA SER A 145 23.30 20.38 -23.50
C SER A 145 23.62 20.87 -22.08
N MET A 146 23.12 20.18 -21.04
CA MET A 146 23.48 20.45 -19.64
C MET A 146 24.94 20.08 -19.38
N LEU A 147 25.36 18.87 -19.77
CA LEU A 147 26.73 18.38 -19.62
C LEU A 147 27.75 19.26 -20.36
N ALA A 148 27.45 19.69 -21.59
CA ALA A 148 28.30 20.58 -22.39
C ALA A 148 28.48 21.99 -21.78
N ARG A 149 27.65 22.39 -20.80
CA ARG A 149 27.82 23.63 -20.04
C ARG A 149 28.71 23.48 -18.82
N PHE A 150 29.02 22.25 -18.40
CA PHE A 150 29.99 21.99 -17.35
C PHE A 150 31.40 21.93 -17.95
N GLY A 151 32.39 22.41 -17.21
CA GLY A 151 33.79 22.32 -17.61
C GLY A 151 34.28 20.87 -17.60
N SER A 152 35.32 20.58 -18.39
CA SER A 152 35.98 19.25 -18.41
C SER A 152 36.30 18.67 -17.02
N PRO A 153 36.77 19.44 -16.01
CA PRO A 153 37.01 18.88 -14.67
C PRO A 153 35.74 18.35 -13.97
N THR A 154 34.60 19.00 -14.15
CA THR A 154 33.32 18.55 -13.58
C THR A 154 32.84 17.28 -14.28
N MET A 155 32.97 17.23 -15.61
CA MET A 155 32.64 16.05 -16.41
C MET A 155 33.49 14.83 -16.02
N GLN A 156 34.80 15.04 -15.85
CA GLN A 156 35.70 13.99 -15.38
C GLN A 156 35.29 13.50 -13.98
N LYS A 157 34.95 14.41 -13.04
CA LYS A 157 34.54 14.01 -11.69
C LYS A 157 33.23 13.22 -11.65
N ILE A 158 32.27 13.55 -12.52
CA ILE A 158 31.02 12.79 -12.68
C ILE A 158 31.34 11.35 -13.14
N GLU A 159 32.21 11.21 -14.14
CA GLU A 159 32.59 9.90 -14.67
C GLU A 159 33.41 9.07 -13.64
N GLU A 160 34.36 9.69 -12.93
CA GLU A 160 35.09 9.05 -11.81
C GLU A 160 34.16 8.53 -10.72
N ASN A 161 33.11 9.28 -10.37
CA ASN A 161 32.13 8.84 -9.38
C ASN A 161 31.29 7.66 -9.91
N ARG A 162 30.97 7.65 -11.22
CA ARG A 162 30.22 6.58 -11.89
C ARG A 162 31.03 5.29 -11.99
N THR A 163 32.31 5.37 -12.36
CA THR A 163 33.22 4.21 -12.41
C THR A 163 33.45 3.66 -11.01
N SER A 164 33.79 4.51 -10.03
CA SER A 164 34.00 4.09 -8.63
C SER A 164 32.76 3.43 -8.02
N THR A 165 31.56 3.94 -8.32
CA THR A 165 30.31 3.30 -7.88
C THR A 165 30.13 1.92 -8.52
N THR A 166 30.41 1.80 -9.83
CA THR A 166 30.32 0.53 -10.56
C THR A 166 31.32 -0.51 -10.04
N GLU A 167 32.55 -0.09 -9.72
CA GLU A 167 33.60 -0.94 -9.13
C GLU A 167 33.22 -1.42 -7.73
N ARG A 168 32.65 -0.54 -6.89
CA ARG A 168 32.14 -0.92 -5.57
C ARG A 168 31.04 -1.97 -5.66
N LEU A 169 30.06 -1.78 -6.53
CA LEU A 169 28.97 -2.75 -6.75
C LEU A 169 29.50 -4.13 -7.21
N LYS A 170 30.51 -4.14 -8.10
CA LYS A 170 31.21 -5.37 -8.51
C LYS A 170 31.94 -6.04 -7.35
N TYR A 171 32.66 -5.28 -6.54
CA TYR A 171 33.36 -5.82 -5.37
C TYR A 171 32.41 -6.40 -4.30
N GLN A 172 31.22 -5.83 -4.16
CA GLN A 172 30.17 -6.34 -3.26
C GLN A 172 29.40 -7.55 -3.83
N GLY A 173 29.65 -7.96 -5.07
CA GLY A 173 28.93 -9.05 -5.73
C GLY A 173 27.49 -8.71 -6.12
N ASP A 174 27.13 -7.42 -6.27
CA ASP A 174 25.77 -7.00 -6.61
C ASP A 174 25.33 -7.49 -8.01
N PHE A 175 26.29 -7.83 -8.87
CA PHE A 175 26.09 -8.38 -10.21
C PHE A 175 26.10 -9.91 -10.25
N ASP A 176 26.45 -10.60 -9.17
CA ASP A 176 26.60 -12.06 -9.18
C ASP A 176 25.24 -12.74 -9.38
N LEU A 177 25.22 -13.75 -10.24
CA LEU A 177 24.04 -14.56 -10.54
C LEU A 177 24.26 -16.01 -10.07
N PRO A 178 23.18 -16.74 -9.71
CA PRO A 178 23.24 -18.18 -9.50
C PRO A 178 23.71 -18.94 -10.77
N SER A 179 23.94 -20.25 -10.65
CA SER A 179 24.17 -21.11 -11.81
C SER A 179 23.03 -21.00 -12.83
N GLN A 180 23.28 -21.32 -14.11
CA GLN A 180 22.24 -21.26 -15.15
C GLN A 180 21.04 -22.15 -14.82
N GLU A 181 21.26 -23.35 -14.27
CA GLU A 181 20.22 -24.29 -13.86
C GLU A 181 19.38 -23.73 -12.70
N THR A 182 20.05 -23.21 -11.66
CA THR A 182 19.41 -22.59 -10.49
C THR A 182 18.63 -21.33 -10.88
N SER A 183 19.21 -20.49 -11.75
CA SER A 183 18.56 -19.31 -12.32
C SER A 183 17.28 -19.70 -13.06
N GLN A 184 17.33 -20.73 -13.91
CA GLN A 184 16.14 -21.22 -14.62
C GLN A 184 15.08 -21.76 -13.67
N ALA A 185 15.47 -22.46 -12.59
CA ALA A 185 14.53 -22.96 -11.58
C ALA A 185 13.83 -21.81 -10.82
N LEU A 186 14.58 -20.75 -10.45
CA LEU A 186 14.01 -19.54 -9.84
C LEU A 186 13.07 -18.80 -10.81
N LEU A 187 13.47 -18.65 -12.08
CA LEU A 187 12.63 -18.03 -13.12
C LEU A 187 11.34 -18.83 -13.35
N ASN A 188 11.41 -20.16 -13.39
CA ASN A 188 10.23 -21.01 -13.52
C ASN A 188 9.26 -20.85 -12.34
N ALA A 189 9.77 -20.78 -11.11
CA ALA A 189 8.96 -20.51 -9.91
C ALA A 189 8.30 -19.12 -9.99
N TYR A 190 9.06 -18.08 -10.35
CA TYR A 190 8.53 -16.74 -10.54
C TYR A 190 7.42 -16.70 -11.61
N PHE A 191 7.62 -17.32 -12.77
CA PHE A 191 6.63 -17.32 -13.85
C PHE A 191 5.35 -18.08 -13.49
N HIS A 192 5.45 -19.20 -12.77
CA HIS A 192 4.29 -20.03 -12.44
C HIS A 192 3.43 -19.46 -11.30
N PHE A 193 4.04 -18.75 -10.35
CA PHE A 193 3.34 -18.21 -9.18
C PHE A 193 3.19 -16.69 -9.23
N SER A 194 4.30 -15.95 -9.14
CA SER A 194 4.27 -14.48 -9.02
C SER A 194 3.77 -13.78 -10.28
N LEU A 195 4.28 -14.12 -11.46
CA LEU A 195 3.90 -13.45 -12.71
C LEU A 195 2.44 -13.76 -13.10
N ALA A 196 1.96 -14.96 -12.79
CA ALA A 196 0.56 -15.34 -13.02
C ALA A 196 -0.39 -14.49 -12.17
N ALA A 197 -0.06 -14.25 -10.90
CA ALA A 197 -0.86 -13.38 -10.02
C ALA A 197 -0.71 -11.89 -10.35
N LEU A 198 0.49 -11.47 -10.77
CA LEU A 198 0.90 -10.08 -10.99
C LEU A 198 1.57 -9.96 -12.39
N PRO A 199 0.78 -9.81 -13.48
CA PRO A 199 1.21 -9.89 -14.88
C PRO A 199 1.99 -8.65 -15.38
N ILE A 200 3.01 -8.24 -14.62
CA ILE A 200 3.80 -7.02 -14.79
C ILE A 200 4.88 -7.10 -15.89
N LEU A 201 5.13 -8.28 -16.44
CA LEU A 201 6.11 -8.55 -17.49
C LEU A 201 5.44 -9.17 -18.75
N GLU A 202 6.17 -9.14 -19.85
CA GLU A 202 5.87 -9.89 -21.08
C GLU A 202 6.83 -11.09 -21.13
N LYS A 203 6.36 -12.29 -20.76
CA LYS A 203 7.21 -13.47 -20.51
C LYS A 203 8.10 -13.83 -21.72
N SER A 204 7.51 -13.89 -22.91
CA SER A 204 8.22 -14.24 -24.15
C SER A 204 9.34 -13.24 -24.48
N ARG A 205 9.05 -11.94 -24.34
CA ARG A 205 10.03 -10.86 -24.57
C ARG A 205 11.16 -10.90 -23.55
N PHE A 206 10.84 -11.14 -22.28
CA PHE A 206 11.83 -11.28 -21.22
C PHE A 206 12.78 -12.45 -21.47
N LEU A 207 12.24 -13.62 -21.86
CA LEU A 207 13.05 -14.80 -22.18
C LEU A 207 14.01 -14.55 -23.37
N ILE A 208 13.54 -13.89 -24.44
CA ILE A 208 14.41 -13.49 -25.56
C ILE A 208 15.54 -12.57 -25.07
N THR A 209 15.24 -11.56 -24.24
CA THR A 209 16.29 -10.67 -23.71
C THR A 209 17.27 -11.38 -22.77
N LEU A 210 16.84 -12.46 -22.10
CA LEU A 210 17.67 -13.30 -21.26
C LEU A 210 18.65 -14.12 -22.11
N GLU A 211 18.16 -14.78 -23.17
CA GLU A 211 18.96 -15.54 -24.14
C GLU A 211 19.98 -14.66 -24.88
N GLU A 212 19.60 -13.42 -25.22
CA GLU A 212 20.51 -12.45 -25.83
C GLU A 212 21.56 -11.85 -24.85
N GLY A 213 21.48 -12.16 -23.55
CA GLY A 213 22.35 -11.58 -22.52
C GLY A 213 22.12 -10.08 -22.26
N LYS A 214 20.94 -9.55 -22.62
CA LYS A 214 20.56 -8.12 -22.50
C LYS A 214 19.60 -7.87 -21.33
N TYR A 215 19.76 -8.62 -20.25
CA TYR A 215 18.92 -8.55 -19.05
C TYR A 215 19.40 -7.48 -18.06
N SER A 216 18.49 -7.02 -17.20
CA SER A 216 18.83 -6.14 -16.09
C SER A 216 19.16 -6.94 -14.82
N HIS A 217 20.34 -6.74 -14.24
CA HIS A 217 20.69 -7.32 -12.94
C HIS A 217 19.79 -6.81 -11.81
N LEU A 218 19.26 -5.58 -11.90
CA LEU A 218 18.30 -5.05 -10.93
C LEU A 218 17.01 -5.88 -10.94
N LEU A 219 16.44 -6.07 -12.14
CA LEU A 219 15.21 -6.85 -12.30
C LEU A 219 15.43 -8.34 -12.01
N LEU A 220 16.55 -8.95 -12.41
CA LEU A 220 16.83 -10.35 -12.10
C LEU A 220 16.90 -10.60 -10.59
N ASN A 221 17.63 -9.76 -9.83
CA ASN A 221 17.66 -9.89 -8.37
C ASN A 221 16.26 -9.72 -7.75
N ALA A 222 15.45 -8.77 -8.24
CA ALA A 222 14.07 -8.60 -7.77
C ALA A 222 13.14 -9.79 -8.13
N ILE A 223 13.33 -10.41 -9.31
CA ILE A 223 12.65 -11.63 -9.72
C ILE A 223 13.07 -12.82 -8.84
N TYR A 224 14.37 -12.98 -8.55
CA TYR A 224 14.85 -14.03 -7.68
C TYR A 224 14.33 -13.87 -6.25
N LEU A 225 14.29 -12.65 -5.71
CA LEU A 225 13.62 -12.35 -4.44
C LEU A 225 12.18 -12.86 -4.43
N ALA A 226 11.35 -12.51 -5.43
CA ALA A 226 9.98 -13.03 -5.52
C ALA A 226 9.93 -14.57 -5.66
N ALA A 227 10.85 -15.16 -6.43
CA ALA A 227 10.97 -16.62 -6.57
C ALA A 227 11.31 -17.33 -5.26
N THR A 228 12.06 -16.70 -4.33
CA THR A 228 12.42 -17.31 -3.03
C THR A 228 11.22 -17.63 -2.14
N ILE A 229 10.02 -17.12 -2.41
CA ILE A 229 8.80 -17.53 -1.70
C ILE A 229 8.33 -18.92 -2.13
N TYR A 230 8.56 -19.29 -3.39
CA TYR A 230 7.88 -20.42 -4.04
C TYR A 230 8.80 -21.59 -4.44
N CYS A 231 10.09 -21.34 -4.65
CA CYS A 231 11.04 -22.41 -5.02
C CYS A 231 11.25 -23.43 -3.88
N SER A 232 11.68 -24.64 -4.22
CA SER A 232 12.04 -25.67 -3.24
C SER A 232 13.31 -25.30 -2.46
N ASP A 233 13.50 -25.90 -1.28
CA ASP A 233 14.72 -25.69 -0.48
C ASP A 233 15.98 -26.20 -1.19
N SER A 234 15.85 -27.18 -2.09
CA SER A 234 16.95 -27.61 -2.97
C SER A 234 17.46 -26.45 -3.83
N VAL A 235 16.57 -25.68 -4.47
CA VAL A 235 16.96 -24.54 -5.32
C VAL A 235 17.64 -23.44 -4.51
N ILE A 236 17.28 -23.27 -3.23
CA ILE A 236 17.95 -22.36 -2.30
C ILE A 236 19.38 -22.86 -1.97
N ALA A 237 19.55 -24.15 -1.70
CA ALA A 237 20.84 -24.77 -1.43
C ALA A 237 21.76 -24.77 -2.67
N ASP A 238 21.21 -25.10 -3.84
CA ASP A 238 21.91 -25.07 -5.14
C ASP A 238 22.34 -23.65 -5.55
N ALA A 239 21.63 -22.61 -5.05
CA ALA A 239 22.04 -21.21 -5.17
C ALA A 239 23.19 -20.82 -4.23
N GLY A 240 23.65 -21.74 -3.36
CA GLY A 240 24.73 -21.51 -2.40
C GLY A 240 24.29 -20.85 -1.09
N PHE A 241 22.99 -20.77 -0.79
CA PHE A 241 22.48 -20.12 0.42
C PHE A 241 22.18 -21.13 1.54
N VAL A 242 22.55 -20.76 2.77
CA VAL A 242 22.32 -21.57 3.98
C VAL A 242 20.86 -21.63 4.42
N SER A 243 20.02 -20.69 3.96
CA SER A 243 18.60 -20.63 4.28
C SER A 243 17.84 -19.77 3.27
N ARG A 244 16.52 -19.96 3.20
CA ARG A 244 15.62 -19.15 2.38
C ARG A 244 15.73 -17.66 2.73
N TYR A 245 15.74 -17.33 4.02
CA TYR A 245 15.99 -15.98 4.52
C TYR A 245 17.29 -15.36 3.97
N ALA A 246 18.41 -16.11 3.99
CA ALA A 246 19.69 -15.62 3.48
C ALA A 246 19.66 -15.34 1.97
N ALA A 247 18.97 -16.19 1.19
CA ALA A 247 18.74 -15.96 -0.23
C ALA A 247 17.90 -14.70 -0.48
N SER A 248 16.73 -14.59 0.17
CA SER A 248 15.82 -13.44 0.04
C SER A 248 16.53 -12.13 0.42
N LEU A 249 17.25 -12.12 1.55
CA LEU A 249 18.02 -10.96 2.01
C LEU A 249 19.10 -10.57 0.99
N THR A 250 19.84 -11.54 0.45
CA THR A 250 20.90 -11.27 -0.53
C THR A 250 20.32 -10.67 -1.81
N PHE A 251 19.31 -11.30 -2.41
CA PHE A 251 18.67 -10.79 -3.63
C PHE A 251 18.03 -9.41 -3.42
N TYR A 252 17.38 -9.18 -2.28
CA TYR A 252 16.87 -7.86 -1.90
C TYR A 252 17.99 -6.82 -1.78
N GLN A 253 19.07 -7.12 -1.07
CA GLN A 253 20.21 -6.21 -0.89
C GLN A 253 20.87 -5.86 -2.22
N ARG A 254 21.10 -6.85 -3.11
CA ARG A 254 21.67 -6.62 -4.44
C ARG A 254 20.78 -5.74 -5.31
N ALA A 255 19.48 -6.05 -5.38
CA ALA A 255 18.51 -5.21 -6.09
C ALA A 255 18.51 -3.78 -5.53
N LYS A 256 18.51 -3.63 -4.20
CA LYS A 256 18.55 -2.33 -3.53
C LYS A 256 19.85 -1.55 -3.82
N SER A 257 21.01 -2.19 -3.79
CA SER A 257 22.31 -1.56 -4.14
C SER A 257 22.31 -1.02 -5.56
N LEU A 258 21.79 -1.81 -6.52
CA LEU A 258 21.69 -1.42 -7.93
C LEU A 258 20.69 -0.27 -8.14
N TYR A 259 19.55 -0.29 -7.43
CA TYR A 259 18.56 0.78 -7.45
C TYR A 259 19.12 2.08 -6.84
N ASP A 260 19.68 2.04 -5.62
CA ASP A 260 20.22 3.20 -4.92
C ASP A 260 21.41 3.84 -5.69
N ALA A 261 22.13 3.05 -6.49
CA ALA A 261 23.22 3.52 -7.36
C ALA A 261 22.75 4.13 -8.68
N GLY A 262 21.45 4.05 -9.02
CA GLY A 262 20.93 4.49 -10.32
C GLY A 262 21.48 3.67 -11.50
N TYR A 263 21.72 2.37 -11.30
CA TYR A 263 22.30 1.48 -12.32
C TYR A 263 21.36 1.31 -13.53
N GLU A 264 20.06 1.15 -13.29
CA GLU A 264 19.07 0.96 -14.34
C GLU A 264 18.63 2.30 -14.95
N THR A 265 18.49 2.32 -16.27
CA THR A 265 18.06 3.49 -17.06
C THR A 265 16.69 3.31 -17.70
N ASP A 266 16.22 2.08 -17.84
CA ASP A 266 14.85 1.77 -18.24
C ASP A 266 13.92 1.91 -17.03
N ALA A 267 13.04 2.90 -17.08
CA ALA A 267 12.15 3.20 -15.98
C ALA A 267 10.99 2.17 -15.87
N ILE A 268 10.64 1.43 -16.93
CA ILE A 268 9.68 0.32 -16.85
C ILE A 268 10.30 -0.84 -16.07
N VAL A 269 11.56 -1.18 -16.38
CA VAL A 269 12.35 -2.17 -15.63
C VAL A 269 12.51 -1.75 -14.17
N THR A 270 12.74 -0.46 -13.90
CA THR A 270 12.82 0.08 -12.54
C THR A 270 11.48 -0.02 -11.78
N ILE A 271 10.32 0.25 -12.43
CA ILE A 271 9.00 0.04 -11.82
C ILE A 271 8.79 -1.44 -11.49
N GLN A 272 9.07 -2.35 -12.44
CA GLN A 272 8.94 -3.80 -12.24
C GLN A 272 9.81 -4.29 -11.08
N ALA A 273 11.08 -3.88 -11.03
CA ALA A 273 12.00 -4.28 -9.97
C ALA A 273 11.58 -3.72 -8.60
N THR A 274 11.27 -2.42 -8.50
CA THR A 274 10.84 -1.81 -7.22
C THR A 274 9.51 -2.39 -6.72
N PHE A 275 8.61 -2.77 -7.62
CA PHE A 275 7.36 -3.43 -7.27
C PHE A 275 7.62 -4.83 -6.69
N LEU A 276 8.51 -5.61 -7.33
CA LEU A 276 8.95 -6.91 -6.82
C LEU A 276 9.80 -6.83 -5.55
N MET A 277 10.47 -5.72 -5.28
CA MET A 277 11.12 -5.48 -3.98
C MET A 277 10.13 -5.40 -2.81
N GLY A 278 8.85 -5.16 -3.09
CA GLY A 278 7.76 -5.27 -2.10
C GLY A 278 7.51 -6.68 -1.57
N TYR A 279 8.13 -7.73 -2.15
CA TYR A 279 8.15 -9.07 -1.54
C TYR A 279 9.10 -9.18 -0.33
N TRP A 280 9.95 -8.19 -0.08
CA TRP A 280 10.79 -8.13 1.12
C TRP A 280 10.10 -7.32 2.24
N TRP A 281 10.04 -7.91 3.43
CA TRP A 281 9.66 -7.20 4.66
C TRP A 281 10.30 -7.92 5.85
N ASN A 282 11.30 -7.29 6.49
CA ASN A 282 12.11 -7.95 7.53
C ASN A 282 11.43 -7.94 8.90
N GLY A 283 10.65 -6.90 9.21
CA GLY A 283 10.03 -6.76 10.53
C GLY A 283 9.00 -5.63 10.63
N ILE A 284 8.16 -5.74 11.65
CA ILE A 284 6.94 -4.94 11.86
C ILE A 284 7.22 -3.42 11.96
N LEU A 285 8.41 -3.05 12.46
CA LEU A 285 8.84 -1.66 12.68
C LEU A 285 9.73 -1.10 11.55
N GLU A 286 9.94 -1.83 10.45
CA GLU A 286 10.80 -1.39 9.35
C GLU A 286 10.11 -0.33 8.47
N HIS A 287 10.78 0.80 8.21
CA HIS A 287 10.26 1.87 7.35
C HIS A 287 10.19 1.52 5.86
N LYS A 288 10.88 0.44 5.42
CA LYS A 288 10.97 0.00 4.02
C LYS A 288 10.15 -1.27 3.76
N ASP A 289 8.94 -1.28 4.30
CA ASP A 289 7.93 -2.32 4.11
C ASP A 289 7.36 -2.34 2.66
N PRO A 290 6.44 -3.27 2.33
CA PRO A 290 5.92 -3.39 0.97
C PRO A 290 5.23 -2.11 0.46
N TRP A 291 4.59 -1.33 1.33
CA TRP A 291 3.90 -0.08 0.94
C TRP A 291 4.90 1.01 0.53
N TYR A 292 6.05 1.08 1.19
CA TYR A 292 7.15 1.96 0.76
C TYR A 292 7.65 1.61 -0.65
N TRP A 293 7.86 0.32 -0.96
CA TRP A 293 8.36 -0.12 -2.26
C TRP A 293 7.32 0.07 -3.38
N VAL A 294 6.05 -0.23 -3.11
CA VAL A 294 4.94 0.07 -4.03
C VAL A 294 4.78 1.58 -4.22
N GLY A 295 4.98 2.40 -3.19
CA GLY A 295 4.99 3.86 -3.29
C GLY A 295 6.07 4.41 -4.24
N ILE A 296 7.27 3.82 -4.21
CA ILE A 296 8.33 4.11 -5.20
C ILE A 296 7.85 3.74 -6.61
N SER A 297 7.27 2.54 -6.79
CA SER A 297 6.75 2.08 -8.09
C SER A 297 5.64 3.00 -8.62
N VAL A 298 4.71 3.43 -7.76
CA VAL A 298 3.66 4.42 -8.09
C VAL A 298 4.30 5.74 -8.53
N GLY A 299 5.28 6.25 -7.79
CA GLY A 299 5.95 7.51 -8.11
C GLY A 299 6.63 7.49 -9.49
N ILE A 300 7.34 6.41 -9.81
CA ILE A 300 8.00 6.26 -11.13
C ILE A 300 6.96 6.04 -12.23
N ALA A 301 5.93 5.22 -12.01
CA ALA A 301 4.84 5.02 -12.97
C ALA A 301 4.07 6.33 -13.25
N GLN A 302 3.84 7.16 -12.24
CA GLN A 302 3.24 8.49 -12.39
C GLN A 302 4.19 9.44 -13.16
N ALA A 303 5.50 9.40 -12.87
CA ALA A 303 6.52 10.18 -13.58
C ALA A 303 6.70 9.78 -15.06
N LEU A 304 6.39 8.53 -15.43
CA LEU A 304 6.26 8.09 -16.83
C LEU A 304 4.88 8.32 -17.44
N GLY A 305 3.90 8.76 -16.64
CA GLY A 305 2.55 9.04 -17.10
C GLY A 305 1.71 7.79 -17.37
N LEU A 306 2.05 6.63 -16.79
CA LEU A 306 1.25 5.41 -16.90
C LEU A 306 -0.21 5.61 -16.41
N HIS A 307 -0.47 6.64 -15.60
CA HIS A 307 -1.80 7.04 -15.15
C HIS A 307 -2.60 7.91 -16.15
N GLN A 308 -2.05 8.20 -17.34
CA GLN A 308 -2.61 9.11 -18.33
C GLN A 308 -2.76 8.44 -19.71
N THR A 309 -3.99 8.37 -20.24
CA THR A 309 -4.32 7.81 -21.57
C THR A 309 -3.50 8.44 -22.71
N LYS A 310 -3.16 9.73 -22.63
CA LYS A 310 -2.31 10.40 -23.64
C LYS A 310 -0.88 9.86 -23.72
N SER A 311 -0.34 9.25 -22.66
CA SER A 311 0.99 8.63 -22.66
C SER A 311 1.06 7.37 -23.53
N TYR A 312 -0.09 6.74 -23.79
CA TYR A 312 -0.23 5.54 -24.61
C TYR A 312 -0.36 5.84 -26.12
N ILE A 313 -0.48 7.12 -26.50
CA ILE A 313 -0.58 7.55 -27.90
C ILE A 313 0.77 7.33 -28.59
N GLY A 314 0.78 6.53 -29.66
CA GLY A 314 1.99 6.22 -30.42
C GLY A 314 2.83 5.07 -29.87
N LEU A 315 2.46 4.48 -28.71
CA LEU A 315 3.01 3.18 -28.30
C LEU A 315 2.46 2.07 -29.21
N GLU A 316 3.31 1.09 -29.51
CA GLU A 316 2.90 -0.19 -30.09
C GLU A 316 1.91 -0.92 -29.17
N GLU A 317 1.07 -1.79 -29.73
CA GLU A 317 0.01 -2.46 -28.97
C GLU A 317 0.57 -3.29 -27.80
N LYS A 318 1.65 -4.04 -28.03
CA LYS A 318 2.34 -4.84 -27.00
C LYS A 318 2.76 -4.00 -25.78
N ASP A 319 3.32 -2.81 -26.02
CA ASP A 319 3.79 -1.92 -24.96
C ASP A 319 2.62 -1.21 -24.28
N ARG A 320 1.58 -0.86 -25.03
CA ARG A 320 0.31 -0.34 -24.47
C ARG A 320 -0.34 -1.34 -23.52
N LYS A 321 -0.41 -2.62 -23.89
CA LYS A 321 -0.89 -3.71 -23.03
C LYS A 321 -0.04 -3.84 -21.77
N LEU A 322 1.28 -3.98 -21.92
CA LEU A 322 2.22 -4.10 -20.80
C LEU A 322 2.10 -2.91 -19.82
N TRP A 323 2.06 -1.68 -20.33
CA TRP A 323 1.91 -0.47 -19.51
C TRP A 323 0.56 -0.42 -18.79
N ARG A 324 -0.52 -0.95 -19.39
CA ARG A 324 -1.83 -1.02 -18.73
C ARG A 324 -1.86 -2.10 -17.65
N ARG A 325 -1.29 -3.29 -17.89
CA ARG A 325 -1.09 -4.33 -16.87
C ARG A 325 -0.27 -3.78 -15.70
N LEU A 326 0.89 -3.19 -15.98
CA LEU A 326 1.79 -2.65 -14.98
C LEU A 326 1.15 -1.52 -14.15
N TRP A 327 0.46 -0.58 -14.79
CA TRP A 327 -0.27 0.49 -14.09
C TRP A 327 -1.31 -0.06 -13.12
N TRP A 328 -2.18 -0.97 -13.57
CA TRP A 328 -3.27 -1.47 -12.73
C TRP A 328 -2.80 -2.42 -11.62
N MET A 329 -1.71 -3.17 -11.82
CA MET A 329 -1.14 -4.00 -10.73
C MET A 329 -0.47 -3.14 -9.65
N VAL A 330 0.28 -2.10 -10.05
CA VAL A 330 0.85 -1.12 -9.10
C VAL A 330 -0.26 -0.38 -8.35
N TYR A 331 -1.30 0.08 -9.06
CA TYR A 331 -2.46 0.74 -8.47
C TYR A 331 -3.19 -0.17 -7.48
N ALA A 332 -3.53 -1.40 -7.86
CA ALA A 332 -4.30 -2.30 -7.00
C ALA A 332 -3.51 -2.68 -5.74
N MET A 333 -2.21 -2.96 -5.86
CA MET A 333 -1.37 -3.28 -4.71
C MET A 333 -1.21 -2.08 -3.75
N ASP A 334 -1.15 -0.85 -4.27
CA ASP A 334 -1.09 0.35 -3.44
C ASP A 334 -2.37 0.52 -2.62
N ILE A 335 -3.54 0.31 -3.21
CA ILE A 335 -4.83 0.31 -2.51
C ILE A 335 -4.90 -0.82 -1.46
N ASN A 336 -4.51 -2.05 -1.82
CA ASN A 336 -4.50 -3.19 -0.91
C ASN A 336 -3.66 -2.90 0.33
N LEU A 337 -2.39 -2.54 0.12
CA LEU A 337 -1.46 -2.28 1.22
C LEU A 337 -1.89 -1.08 2.06
N SER A 338 -2.42 -0.02 1.43
CA SER A 338 -2.93 1.16 2.13
C SER A 338 -4.13 0.84 3.03
N MET A 339 -5.05 -0.03 2.59
CA MET A 339 -6.11 -0.56 3.45
C MET A 339 -5.56 -1.41 4.60
N LEU A 340 -4.68 -2.36 4.30
CA LEU A 340 -4.13 -3.32 5.27
C LEU A 340 -3.31 -2.63 6.37
N LEU A 341 -2.53 -1.61 6.01
CA LEU A 341 -1.64 -0.86 6.91
C LEU A 341 -2.30 0.35 7.58
N ASP A 342 -3.54 0.68 7.18
CA ASP A 342 -4.24 1.93 7.50
C ASP A 342 -3.44 3.19 7.16
N ARG A 343 -2.98 3.26 5.91
CA ARG A 343 -2.21 4.38 5.35
C ARG A 343 -2.95 5.05 4.20
N PRO A 344 -2.63 6.32 3.86
CA PRO A 344 -3.12 6.93 2.64
C PRO A 344 -2.50 6.26 1.40
N PRO A 345 -3.27 5.99 0.33
CA PRO A 345 -2.71 5.55 -0.94
C PRO A 345 -1.86 6.63 -1.61
N HIS A 346 -0.83 6.19 -2.34
CA HIS A 346 -0.01 7.04 -3.19
C HIS A 346 -0.72 7.41 -4.50
N VAL A 347 -1.57 6.49 -5.00
CA VAL A 347 -2.47 6.76 -6.13
C VAL A 347 -3.64 7.64 -5.71
N GLN A 348 -4.20 8.35 -6.68
CA GLN A 348 -5.47 9.08 -6.54
C GLN A 348 -6.31 8.79 -7.77
N GLY A 349 -7.22 7.80 -7.73
CA GLY A 349 -7.93 7.33 -8.92
C GLY A 349 -8.69 8.42 -9.68
N ARG A 350 -9.19 9.45 -8.98
CA ARG A 350 -9.81 10.65 -9.57
C ARG A 350 -8.91 11.47 -10.52
N LEU A 351 -7.59 11.28 -10.45
CA LEU A 351 -6.60 11.94 -11.32
C LEU A 351 -6.10 11.02 -12.46
N CYS A 352 -6.59 9.78 -12.50
CA CYS A 352 -6.22 8.75 -13.47
C CYS A 352 -7.33 8.62 -14.52
N ASN A 353 -6.97 8.51 -15.80
CA ASN A 353 -7.94 8.45 -16.90
C ASN A 353 -7.67 7.30 -17.90
N VAL A 354 -6.94 6.27 -17.45
CA VAL A 354 -6.63 5.05 -18.22
C VAL A 354 -7.84 4.13 -18.26
N ALA A 355 -8.04 3.46 -19.38
CA ALA A 355 -9.05 2.41 -19.50
C ALA A 355 -8.79 1.27 -18.47
N PRO A 356 -9.83 0.68 -17.86
CA PRO A 356 -9.67 -0.49 -16.99
C PRO A 356 -8.98 -1.65 -17.71
N LEU A 357 -8.35 -2.54 -16.95
CA LEU A 357 -7.78 -3.77 -17.48
C LEU A 357 -8.89 -4.68 -18.06
N SER A 358 -8.59 -5.30 -19.21
CA SER A 358 -9.51 -6.17 -19.96
C SER A 358 -8.80 -7.44 -20.44
N GLU A 359 -9.55 -8.47 -20.86
CA GLU A 359 -8.97 -9.71 -21.43
C GLU A 359 -8.05 -9.40 -22.64
N GLY A 360 -8.39 -8.38 -23.44
CA GLY A 360 -7.59 -7.93 -24.57
C GLY A 360 -6.22 -7.36 -24.19
N ASP A 361 -5.96 -7.03 -22.92
CA ASP A 361 -4.67 -6.57 -22.42
C ASP A 361 -3.68 -7.71 -22.12
N PHE A 362 -4.11 -8.96 -22.27
CA PHE A 362 -3.28 -10.15 -22.14
C PHE A 362 -2.87 -10.71 -23.50
N ASP A 363 -1.88 -11.60 -23.49
CA ASP A 363 -1.29 -12.14 -24.71
C ASP A 363 -2.00 -13.45 -25.07
N GLN A 364 -2.81 -13.43 -26.15
CA GLN A 364 -3.43 -14.64 -26.68
C GLN A 364 -2.35 -15.54 -27.27
N VAL A 365 -2.14 -16.72 -26.70
CA VAL A 365 -1.01 -17.57 -27.06
C VAL A 365 -1.28 -18.25 -28.40
N SER A 366 -0.84 -17.58 -29.47
CA SER A 366 -1.05 -17.99 -30.85
C SER A 366 -0.23 -19.24 -31.21
N GLY A 367 -0.72 -20.44 -30.86
CA GLY A 367 -0.16 -21.72 -31.30
C GLY A 367 0.02 -22.79 -30.22
N SER A 368 -0.13 -22.46 -28.94
CA SER A 368 -0.30 -23.43 -27.86
C SER A 368 -1.59 -23.10 -27.12
N GLN A 369 -2.38 -24.12 -26.77
CA GLN A 369 -3.61 -23.94 -26.00
C GLN A 369 -3.34 -23.02 -24.80
N GLU A 370 -4.10 -21.92 -24.68
CA GLU A 370 -4.18 -21.19 -23.43
C GLU A 370 -4.56 -22.21 -22.35
N THR A 371 -3.74 -22.36 -21.31
CA THR A 371 -4.13 -23.27 -20.24
C THR A 371 -5.29 -22.62 -19.49
N GLU A 372 -6.24 -23.43 -19.03
CA GLU A 372 -7.39 -22.95 -18.24
C GLU A 372 -6.94 -22.07 -17.06
N ASN A 373 -5.82 -22.45 -16.42
CA ASN A 373 -5.14 -21.68 -15.38
C ASN A 373 -4.63 -20.28 -15.82
N ASP A 374 -4.23 -20.08 -17.08
CA ASP A 374 -3.80 -18.76 -17.58
C ASP A 374 -4.99 -17.82 -17.75
N TYR A 375 -6.13 -18.33 -18.25
CA TYR A 375 -7.38 -17.56 -18.35
C TYR A 375 -7.89 -17.15 -16.95
N GLU A 376 -7.91 -18.09 -16.00
CA GLU A 376 -8.30 -17.84 -14.61
C GLU A 376 -7.37 -16.82 -13.92
N ALA A 377 -6.05 -16.88 -14.17
CA ALA A 377 -5.08 -15.93 -13.63
C ALA A 377 -5.31 -14.50 -14.15
N ASN A 378 -5.59 -14.36 -15.46
CA ASN A 378 -5.92 -13.08 -16.08
C ASN A 378 -7.24 -12.52 -15.53
N THR A 379 -8.24 -13.39 -15.33
CA THR A 379 -9.51 -13.05 -14.68
C THR A 379 -9.31 -12.55 -13.26
N PHE A 380 -8.45 -13.21 -12.46
CA PHE A 380 -8.08 -12.76 -11.12
C PHE A 380 -7.46 -11.35 -11.15
N ALA A 381 -6.49 -11.09 -12.03
CA ALA A 381 -5.88 -9.76 -12.15
C ALA A 381 -6.90 -8.66 -12.52
N ILE A 382 -7.90 -8.97 -13.35
CA ILE A 382 -9.01 -8.06 -13.67
C ILE A 382 -9.89 -7.83 -12.42
N ASN A 383 -10.27 -8.89 -11.71
CA ASN A 383 -11.12 -8.80 -10.50
C ASN A 383 -10.44 -7.99 -9.38
N VAL A 384 -9.15 -8.23 -9.14
CA VAL A 384 -8.32 -7.48 -8.17
C VAL A 384 -8.33 -5.99 -8.50
N MET A 385 -8.13 -5.63 -9.78
CA MET A 385 -8.20 -4.24 -10.26
C MET A 385 -9.59 -3.62 -10.07
N GLN A 386 -10.66 -4.35 -10.37
CA GLN A 386 -12.04 -3.86 -10.21
C GLN A 386 -12.40 -3.59 -8.74
N LEU A 387 -12.07 -4.52 -7.83
CA LEU A 387 -12.32 -4.35 -6.41
C LEU A 387 -11.49 -3.20 -5.83
N ALA A 388 -10.19 -3.11 -6.17
CA ALA A 388 -9.33 -2.02 -5.72
C ALA A 388 -9.80 -0.64 -6.19
N ARG A 389 -10.31 -0.52 -7.43
CA ARG A 389 -10.91 0.73 -7.94
C ARG A 389 -12.21 1.10 -7.23
N THR A 390 -12.99 0.11 -6.81
CA THR A 390 -14.21 0.33 -6.03
C THR A 390 -13.85 0.81 -4.63
N VAL A 391 -12.86 0.17 -3.99
CA VAL A 391 -12.28 0.61 -2.72
C VAL A 391 -11.80 2.06 -2.79
N ASP A 392 -10.89 2.42 -3.71
CA ASP A 392 -10.28 3.75 -3.80
C ASP A 392 -11.31 4.90 -3.82
N GLN A 393 -12.42 4.69 -4.55
CA GLN A 393 -13.49 5.70 -4.69
C GLN A 393 -14.19 6.07 -3.37
N PHE A 394 -14.22 5.16 -2.39
CA PHE A 394 -14.97 5.34 -1.14
C PHE A 394 -14.07 5.26 0.11
N PHE A 395 -12.93 4.58 0.05
CA PHE A 395 -12.01 4.41 1.17
C PHE A 395 -11.35 5.72 1.59
N THR A 396 -11.04 6.63 0.65
CA THR A 396 -10.47 7.94 1.03
C THR A 396 -11.40 8.81 1.88
N ILE A 397 -12.71 8.48 1.92
CA ILE A 397 -13.71 9.15 2.76
C ILE A 397 -13.61 8.66 4.24
N LYS A 398 -12.88 7.57 4.54
CA LYS A 398 -12.56 7.13 5.92
C LYS A 398 -11.78 8.20 6.71
N TYR A 399 -11.19 9.19 6.04
CA TYR A 399 -10.47 10.31 6.68
C TYR A 399 -11.36 11.54 6.97
N ASP A 400 -12.65 11.52 6.62
CA ASP A 400 -13.63 12.59 6.90
C ASP A 400 -14.35 12.38 8.27
N GLU A 401 -15.08 13.38 8.75
CA GLU A 401 -15.62 13.41 10.12
C GLU A 401 -16.75 12.38 10.44
N ASP A 402 -17.44 11.81 9.43
CA ASP A 402 -18.46 10.74 9.59
C ASP A 402 -17.99 9.41 8.98
N THR A 403 -16.84 8.92 9.45
CA THR A 403 -16.17 7.72 8.92
C THR A 403 -17.11 6.52 8.79
N GLY A 404 -18.01 6.33 9.76
CA GLY A 404 -18.89 5.16 9.85
C GLY A 404 -19.88 5.05 8.69
N HIS A 405 -20.54 6.15 8.30
CA HIS A 405 -21.49 6.08 7.18
C HIS A 405 -20.78 5.88 5.84
N SER A 406 -19.62 6.52 5.67
CA SER A 406 -18.79 6.37 4.48
C SER A 406 -18.24 4.95 4.31
N GLN A 407 -17.90 4.28 5.41
CA GLN A 407 -17.54 2.85 5.42
C GLN A 407 -18.72 1.95 5.07
N ASP A 408 -19.94 2.25 5.54
CA ASP A 408 -21.14 1.50 5.18
C ASP A 408 -21.43 1.59 3.66
N ILE A 409 -21.29 2.80 3.08
CA ILE A 409 -21.38 3.01 1.62
C ILE A 409 -20.28 2.22 0.90
N CYS A 410 -19.03 2.26 1.38
CA CYS A 410 -17.93 1.51 0.80
C CYS A 410 -18.20 -0.02 0.79
N LEU A 411 -18.73 -0.55 1.90
CA LEU A 411 -19.14 -1.96 2.03
C LEU A 411 -20.26 -2.33 1.05
N GLU A 412 -21.28 -1.49 0.88
CA GLU A 412 -22.35 -1.70 -0.10
C GLU A 412 -21.78 -1.73 -1.53
N GLN A 413 -20.94 -0.76 -1.89
CA GLN A 413 -20.37 -0.65 -3.24
C GLN A 413 -19.42 -1.81 -3.57
N ILE A 414 -18.62 -2.28 -2.61
CA ILE A 414 -17.80 -3.49 -2.75
C ILE A 414 -18.69 -4.73 -2.94
N SER A 415 -19.80 -4.82 -2.20
CA SER A 415 -20.78 -5.93 -2.33
C SER A 415 -21.49 -5.92 -3.70
N LEU A 416 -21.83 -4.74 -4.23
CA LEU A 416 -22.41 -4.56 -5.57
C LEU A 416 -21.40 -4.91 -6.67
N CYS A 417 -20.17 -4.40 -6.57
CA CYS A 417 -19.08 -4.74 -7.49
C CYS A 417 -18.85 -6.24 -7.53
N TYR A 418 -18.73 -6.88 -6.37
CA TYR A 418 -18.56 -8.32 -6.25
C TYR A 418 -19.75 -9.11 -6.82
N SER A 419 -20.98 -8.65 -6.59
CA SER A 419 -22.19 -9.28 -7.14
C SER A 419 -22.26 -9.24 -8.66
N SER A 420 -21.55 -8.31 -9.30
CA SER A 420 -21.43 -8.20 -10.77
C SER A 420 -20.37 -9.14 -11.38
N LEU A 421 -19.53 -9.78 -10.56
CA LEU A 421 -18.52 -10.72 -11.04
C LEU A 421 -19.15 -12.03 -11.58
N PRO A 422 -18.46 -12.76 -12.47
CA PRO A 422 -18.96 -14.02 -13.03
C PRO A 422 -19.36 -15.04 -11.95
N PRO A 423 -20.44 -15.82 -12.15
CA PRO A 423 -20.92 -16.79 -11.16
C PRO A 423 -19.91 -17.90 -10.85
N GLU A 424 -19.01 -18.23 -11.78
CA GLU A 424 -17.92 -19.20 -11.62
C GLU A 424 -16.91 -18.73 -10.57
N VAL A 425 -16.68 -17.41 -10.48
CA VAL A 425 -15.92 -16.81 -9.39
C VAL A 425 -16.76 -16.93 -8.12
N ARG A 426 -18.00 -16.38 -8.12
CA ARG A 426 -18.86 -16.23 -6.94
C ARG A 426 -19.23 -17.55 -6.22
N SER A 427 -19.36 -18.66 -6.94
CA SER A 427 -19.79 -19.96 -6.40
C SER A 427 -18.60 -20.81 -5.94
N LEU A 428 -18.21 -20.68 -4.67
CA LEU A 428 -17.21 -21.56 -4.08
C LEU A 428 -17.72 -23.00 -3.91
N SER A 429 -16.86 -23.94 -4.22
CA SER A 429 -17.00 -25.37 -3.96
C SER A 429 -15.64 -25.92 -3.51
N ALA A 430 -15.61 -27.15 -2.99
CA ALA A 430 -14.35 -27.81 -2.63
C ALA A 430 -13.36 -27.96 -3.81
N ASN A 431 -13.85 -27.87 -5.05
CA ASN A 431 -13.09 -28.01 -6.29
C ASN A 431 -12.86 -26.66 -7.01
N SER A 432 -13.22 -25.52 -6.41
CA SER A 432 -12.99 -24.21 -7.03
C SER A 432 -11.50 -23.95 -7.23
N ASN A 433 -11.14 -23.35 -8.37
CA ASN A 433 -9.75 -23.01 -8.66
C ASN A 433 -9.17 -22.00 -7.65
N LYS A 434 -7.84 -21.95 -7.54
CA LYS A 434 -7.13 -21.08 -6.59
C LYS A 434 -7.46 -19.59 -6.82
N TRP A 435 -7.72 -19.19 -8.05
CA TRP A 435 -7.91 -17.79 -8.45
C TRP A 435 -9.27 -17.23 -8.02
N ALA A 436 -10.32 -18.03 -8.09
CA ALA A 436 -11.64 -17.74 -7.52
C ALA A 436 -11.54 -17.63 -5.99
N ILE A 437 -10.91 -18.60 -5.33
CA ILE A 437 -10.72 -18.57 -3.87
C ILE A 437 -9.93 -17.32 -3.44
N LEU A 438 -8.85 -16.96 -4.14
CA LEU A 438 -8.08 -15.75 -3.85
C LEU A 438 -8.87 -14.46 -4.11
N THR A 439 -9.75 -14.42 -5.11
CA THR A 439 -10.67 -13.29 -5.34
C THR A 439 -11.63 -13.12 -4.16
N HIS A 440 -12.18 -14.23 -3.65
CA HIS A 440 -13.07 -14.23 -2.49
C HIS A 440 -12.35 -13.82 -1.21
N ILE A 441 -11.15 -14.34 -0.97
CA ILE A 441 -10.32 -13.94 0.18
C ILE A 441 -10.07 -12.43 0.16
N LEU A 442 -9.70 -11.84 -0.98
CA LEU A 442 -9.48 -10.39 -1.09
C LEU A 442 -10.77 -9.58 -0.82
N TYR A 443 -11.90 -10.00 -1.41
CA TYR A 443 -13.20 -9.37 -1.15
C TYR A 443 -13.57 -9.40 0.34
N GLN A 444 -13.41 -10.56 0.98
CA GLN A 444 -13.69 -10.73 2.40
C GLN A 444 -12.70 -9.95 3.28
N GLU A 445 -11.43 -9.86 2.90
CA GLU A 445 -10.42 -9.06 3.62
C GLU A 445 -10.76 -7.56 3.60
N TYR A 446 -11.16 -7.00 2.45
CA TYR A 446 -11.64 -5.62 2.39
C TYR A 446 -12.84 -5.38 3.32
N ARG A 447 -13.83 -6.28 3.31
CA ARG A 447 -14.97 -6.21 4.23
C ARG A 447 -14.52 -6.28 5.69
N LEU A 448 -13.59 -7.17 6.03
CA LEU A 448 -13.05 -7.32 7.39
C LEU A 448 -12.37 -6.04 7.87
N VAL A 449 -11.52 -5.44 7.03
CA VAL A 449 -10.80 -4.19 7.33
C VAL A 449 -11.76 -3.01 7.48
N LEU A 450 -12.80 -2.92 6.65
CA LEU A 450 -13.83 -1.87 6.78
C LEU A 450 -14.67 -2.04 8.04
N HIS A 451 -15.20 -3.24 8.32
CA HIS A 451 -15.99 -3.49 9.53
C HIS A 451 -15.17 -3.28 10.82
N ARG A 452 -13.92 -3.78 10.89
CA ARG A 452 -13.08 -3.62 12.09
C ARG A 452 -12.62 -2.19 12.34
N SER A 453 -12.52 -1.38 11.28
CA SER A 453 -12.15 0.04 11.39
C SER A 453 -13.37 0.98 11.45
N ASN A 454 -14.60 0.46 11.46
CA ASN A 454 -15.81 1.26 11.64
C ASN A 454 -16.08 1.48 13.13
N PRO A 455 -16.11 2.73 13.63
CA PRO A 455 -16.34 3.01 15.07
C PRO A 455 -17.61 2.36 15.62
N ARG A 456 -18.65 2.18 14.79
CA ARG A 456 -19.94 1.57 15.18
C ARG A 456 -19.87 0.06 15.44
N PHE A 457 -18.88 -0.62 14.85
CA PHE A 457 -18.77 -2.09 14.85
C PHE A 457 -17.42 -2.62 15.34
N SER A 458 -16.40 -1.77 15.49
CA SER A 458 -15.02 -2.15 15.86
C SER A 458 -14.90 -2.95 17.18
N LEU A 459 -15.85 -2.78 18.10
CA LEU A 459 -15.93 -3.50 19.38
C LEU A 459 -16.87 -4.71 19.34
N ASN A 460 -17.65 -4.89 18.27
CA ASN A 460 -18.61 -5.99 18.14
C ASN A 460 -17.88 -7.22 17.60
N ILE A 461 -17.69 -8.20 18.47
CA ILE A 461 -17.04 -9.47 18.15
C ILE A 461 -17.86 -10.61 18.75
N GLY A 462 -18.19 -11.61 17.94
CA GLY A 462 -19.04 -12.75 18.33
C GLY A 462 -19.82 -13.32 17.14
N PRO A 463 -20.54 -14.44 17.30
CA PRO A 463 -21.08 -15.23 16.20
C PRO A 463 -22.09 -14.46 15.35
N ASP A 464 -22.87 -13.56 15.96
CA ASP A 464 -23.88 -12.73 15.30
C ASP A 464 -23.31 -11.41 14.73
N THR A 465 -22.00 -11.36 14.46
CA THR A 465 -21.32 -10.15 13.96
C THR A 465 -20.73 -10.37 12.56
N PRO A 466 -20.78 -9.36 11.67
CA PRO A 466 -20.19 -9.47 10.33
C PRO A 466 -18.71 -9.85 10.36
N THR A 467 -17.95 -9.40 11.36
CA THR A 467 -16.53 -9.73 11.52
C THR A 467 -16.29 -11.22 11.75
N PHE A 468 -17.15 -11.90 12.52
CA PHE A 468 -17.05 -13.35 12.76
C PHE A 468 -17.52 -14.18 11.56
N GLU A 469 -18.60 -13.75 10.89
CA GLU A 469 -19.04 -14.36 9.62
C GLU A 469 -17.91 -14.31 8.59
N ILE A 470 -17.32 -13.13 8.37
CA ILE A 470 -16.20 -12.93 7.44
C ILE A 470 -14.98 -13.78 7.83
N CYS A 471 -14.63 -13.85 9.12
CA CYS A 471 -13.55 -14.72 9.59
C CYS A 471 -13.85 -16.21 9.34
N THR A 472 -15.12 -16.62 9.45
CA THR A 472 -15.57 -17.99 9.15
C THR A 472 -15.38 -18.32 7.68
N GLU A 473 -15.83 -17.44 6.78
CA GLU A 473 -15.65 -17.58 5.33
C GLU A 473 -14.17 -17.66 4.93
N ILE A 474 -13.33 -16.76 5.45
CA ILE A 474 -11.88 -16.79 5.19
C ILE A 474 -11.25 -18.08 5.72
N SER A 475 -11.63 -18.54 6.92
CA SER A 475 -11.13 -19.81 7.47
C SER A 475 -11.50 -21.00 6.58
N HIS A 476 -12.74 -21.07 6.10
CA HIS A 476 -13.18 -22.13 5.20
C HIS A 476 -12.43 -22.10 3.86
N MET A 477 -12.18 -20.93 3.30
CA MET A 477 -11.34 -20.79 2.10
C MET A 477 -9.90 -21.25 2.32
N LEU A 478 -9.32 -20.95 3.49
CA LEU A 478 -8.00 -21.45 3.87
C LEU A 478 -7.99 -22.98 4.05
N GLU A 479 -9.06 -23.57 4.59
CA GLU A 479 -9.23 -25.03 4.66
C GLU A 479 -9.26 -25.67 3.26
N ILE A 480 -9.99 -25.10 2.30
CA ILE A 480 -10.01 -25.56 0.90
C ILE A 480 -8.62 -25.48 0.26
N LEU A 481 -7.87 -24.38 0.48
CA LEU A 481 -6.50 -24.23 -0.03
C LEU A 481 -5.53 -25.26 0.59
N VAL A 482 -5.67 -25.57 1.89
CA VAL A 482 -4.87 -26.61 2.55
C VAL A 482 -5.23 -28.00 2.03
N ALA A 483 -6.51 -28.33 1.92
CA ALA A 483 -7.00 -29.63 1.46
C ALA A 483 -6.56 -29.95 0.02
N ASN A 484 -6.52 -28.93 -0.85
CA ASN A 484 -6.09 -29.07 -2.25
C ASN A 484 -4.57 -28.87 -2.46
N ASN A 485 -3.76 -28.78 -1.40
CA ASN A 485 -2.31 -28.50 -1.46
C ASN A 485 -1.92 -27.18 -2.15
N LEU A 486 -2.84 -26.21 -2.21
CA LEU A 486 -2.66 -24.90 -2.84
C LEU A 486 -2.04 -23.84 -1.90
N LEU A 487 -1.81 -24.16 -0.62
CA LEU A 487 -1.32 -23.22 0.40
C LEU A 487 -0.08 -22.43 -0.04
N TYR A 488 0.96 -23.11 -0.54
CA TYR A 488 2.19 -22.45 -1.00
C TYR A 488 1.98 -21.62 -2.26
N ALA A 489 1.11 -22.07 -3.17
CA ALA A 489 0.75 -21.32 -4.38
C ALA A 489 0.03 -20.01 -4.07
N ALA A 490 -0.74 -19.99 -2.98
CA ALA A 490 -1.50 -18.86 -2.49
C ALA A 490 -0.74 -17.95 -1.50
N ALA A 491 0.47 -18.35 -1.06
CA ALA A 491 1.12 -17.83 0.15
C ALA A 491 1.18 -16.30 0.27
N ALA A 492 1.63 -15.60 -0.78
CA ALA A 492 1.77 -14.14 -0.77
C ALA A 492 0.42 -13.39 -0.62
N SER A 493 -0.70 -14.02 -1.01
CA SER A 493 -2.03 -13.41 -0.96
C SER A 493 -2.81 -13.74 0.32
N ILE A 494 -2.40 -14.76 1.09
CA ILE A 494 -3.17 -15.26 2.25
C ILE A 494 -2.61 -14.85 3.61
N ILE A 495 -1.39 -14.31 3.68
CA ILE A 495 -0.76 -13.95 4.96
C ILE A 495 -1.53 -12.85 5.71
N ALA A 496 -1.86 -11.74 5.04
CA ALA A 496 -2.62 -10.67 5.67
C ALA A 496 -4.05 -11.09 6.09
N PRO A 497 -4.78 -11.89 5.29
CA PRO A 497 -6.01 -12.54 5.73
C PRO A 497 -5.84 -13.43 6.96
N VAL A 498 -4.83 -14.30 7.00
CA VAL A 498 -4.56 -15.20 8.15
C VAL A 498 -4.24 -14.39 9.41
N LEU A 499 -3.39 -13.36 9.33
CA LEU A 499 -3.04 -12.48 10.44
C LEU A 499 -4.27 -11.70 10.96
N SER A 500 -5.10 -11.19 10.04
CA SER A 500 -6.32 -10.44 10.38
C SER A 500 -7.36 -11.34 11.07
N VAL A 501 -7.58 -12.55 10.55
CA VAL A 501 -8.53 -13.52 11.11
C VAL A 501 -8.06 -14.07 12.46
N LEU A 502 -6.77 -14.40 12.59
CA LEU A 502 -6.16 -14.83 13.84
C LEU A 502 -6.30 -13.78 14.95
N SER A 503 -6.13 -12.49 14.61
CA SER A 503 -6.34 -11.38 15.54
C SER A 503 -7.78 -11.33 16.09
N ILE A 504 -8.77 -11.52 15.21
CA ILE A 504 -10.19 -11.55 15.60
C ILE A 504 -10.50 -12.81 16.42
N TYR A 505 -9.93 -13.97 16.10
CA TYR A 505 -10.12 -15.16 16.93
C TYR A 505 -9.49 -15.02 18.31
N ILE A 506 -8.31 -14.43 18.45
CA ILE A 506 -7.70 -14.17 19.77
C ILE A 506 -8.56 -13.20 20.59
N ALA A 507 -9.12 -12.16 19.96
CA ALA A 507 -10.06 -11.26 20.63
C ALA A 507 -11.35 -11.96 21.08
N ASN A 508 -11.89 -12.88 20.27
CA ASN A 508 -13.02 -13.73 20.64
C ASN A 508 -12.69 -14.73 21.78
N ILE A 509 -11.46 -15.24 21.85
CA ILE A 509 -11.02 -16.10 22.97
C ILE A 509 -11.03 -15.30 24.27
N TYR A 510 -10.55 -14.05 24.24
CA TYR A 510 -10.52 -13.16 25.39
C TYR A 510 -11.92 -12.69 25.82
N LYS A 511 -12.69 -12.08 24.90
CA LYS A 511 -13.96 -11.39 25.20
C LYS A 511 -15.22 -12.26 25.05
N GLY A 512 -15.16 -13.36 24.32
CA GLY A 512 -16.33 -14.19 23.98
C GLY A 512 -16.76 -15.16 25.08
N ASP A 513 -18.00 -15.65 24.96
CA ASP A 513 -18.55 -16.71 25.82
C ASP A 513 -17.85 -18.08 25.60
N THR A 514 -18.21 -19.07 26.41
CA THR A 514 -17.62 -20.42 26.35
C THR A 514 -17.68 -21.07 24.96
N GLY A 515 -18.79 -20.94 24.24
CA GLY A 515 -18.95 -21.53 22.91
C GLY A 515 -18.11 -20.82 21.86
N VAL A 516 -18.18 -19.48 21.85
CA VAL A 516 -17.41 -18.61 20.96
C VAL A 516 -15.91 -18.78 21.17
N ARG A 517 -15.49 -18.87 22.44
CA ARG A 517 -14.11 -19.14 22.86
C ARG A 517 -13.61 -20.49 22.34
N MET A 518 -14.36 -21.58 22.51
CA MET A 518 -13.96 -22.91 22.01
C MET A 518 -13.81 -22.95 20.49
N ILE A 519 -14.76 -22.39 19.74
CA ILE A 519 -14.69 -22.33 18.27
C ILE A 519 -13.46 -21.52 17.83
N SER A 520 -13.26 -20.35 18.46
CA SER A 520 -12.16 -19.45 18.13
C SER A 520 -10.79 -20.04 18.51
N GLN A 521 -10.67 -20.79 19.61
CA GLN A 521 -9.44 -21.52 19.96
C GLN A 521 -9.04 -22.53 18.87
N ASN A 522 -9.99 -23.31 18.36
CA ASN A 522 -9.71 -24.32 17.34
C ASN A 522 -9.29 -23.68 16.01
N ARG A 523 -9.96 -22.61 15.59
CA ARG A 523 -9.60 -21.91 14.35
C ARG A 523 -8.32 -21.08 14.49
N ALA A 524 -8.05 -20.49 15.64
CA ALA A 524 -6.77 -19.82 15.91
C ALA A 524 -5.58 -20.79 15.81
N ARG A 525 -5.72 -22.03 16.32
CA ARG A 525 -4.70 -23.09 16.12
C ARG A 525 -4.50 -23.43 14.64
N PHE A 526 -5.56 -23.48 13.84
CA PHE A 526 -5.46 -23.67 12.40
C PHE A 526 -4.72 -22.51 11.69
N CYS A 527 -5.04 -21.26 12.04
CA CYS A 527 -4.29 -20.10 11.54
C CYS A 527 -2.81 -20.14 11.95
N MET A 528 -2.49 -20.49 13.21
CA MET A 528 -1.10 -20.66 13.66
C MET A 528 -0.36 -21.74 12.87
N LEU A 529 -1.01 -22.88 12.55
CA LEU A 529 -0.43 -23.93 11.70
C LEU A 529 -0.13 -23.44 10.27
N ILE A 530 -0.94 -22.51 9.73
CA ILE A 530 -0.66 -21.88 8.44
C ILE A 530 0.55 -20.95 8.53
N LEU A 531 0.62 -20.10 9.57
CA LEU A 531 1.76 -19.22 9.79
C LEU A 531 3.06 -20.02 10.01
N ASP A 532 2.98 -21.13 10.75
CA ASP A 532 4.10 -22.03 11.01
C ASP A 532 4.74 -22.58 9.72
N LYS A 533 3.89 -22.95 8.74
CA LYS A 533 4.31 -23.44 7.41
C LYS A 533 4.82 -22.35 6.46
N LEU A 534 4.64 -21.07 6.78
CA LEU A 534 4.98 -19.94 5.91
C LEU A 534 6.05 -19.01 6.49
N GLN A 535 6.41 -19.15 7.77
CA GLN A 535 7.38 -18.29 8.44
C GLN A 535 8.80 -18.35 7.83
N ASP A 536 9.16 -19.45 7.16
CA ASP A 536 10.44 -19.60 6.46
C ASP A 536 10.53 -18.71 5.20
N ARG A 537 9.39 -18.42 4.57
CA ARG A 537 9.25 -17.67 3.31
C ARG A 537 9.04 -16.18 3.52
N PHE A 538 8.56 -15.79 4.71
CA PHE A 538 8.15 -14.41 5.01
C PHE A 538 8.73 -14.00 6.37
N PRO A 539 9.82 -13.23 6.42
CA PRO A 539 10.47 -12.85 7.68
C PRO A 539 9.53 -12.13 8.64
N VAL A 540 8.61 -11.32 8.11
CA VAL A 540 7.56 -10.67 8.91
C VAL A 540 6.63 -11.65 9.64
N VAL A 541 6.35 -12.84 9.06
CA VAL A 541 5.54 -13.86 9.72
C VAL A 541 6.29 -14.43 10.92
N ALA A 542 7.60 -14.70 10.77
CA ALA A 542 8.46 -15.10 11.88
C ALA A 542 8.54 -14.01 12.99
N ALA A 543 8.45 -12.72 12.62
CA ALA A 543 8.39 -11.62 13.58
C ALA A 543 7.02 -11.51 14.32
N PHE A 544 5.91 -11.82 13.65
CA PHE A 544 4.57 -11.81 14.25
C PHE A 544 4.26 -13.07 15.08
N TYR A 545 4.80 -14.23 14.71
CA TYR A 545 4.45 -15.52 15.31
C TYR A 545 4.55 -15.57 16.84
N PRO A 546 5.65 -15.09 17.48
CA PRO A 546 5.78 -15.14 18.95
C PRO A 546 4.74 -14.28 19.68
N ILE A 547 4.25 -13.21 19.05
CA ILE A 547 3.23 -12.32 19.61
C ILE A 547 1.91 -13.09 19.74
N TYR A 548 1.47 -13.74 18.66
CA TYR A 548 0.24 -14.52 18.66
C TYR A 548 0.34 -15.78 19.52
N GLU A 549 1.50 -16.45 19.51
CA GLU A 549 1.73 -17.60 20.40
C GLU A 549 1.63 -17.20 21.87
N SER A 550 2.28 -16.09 22.27
CA SER A 550 2.23 -15.59 23.65
C SER A 550 0.80 -15.23 24.08
N LEU A 551 0.03 -14.59 23.20
CA LEU A 551 -1.38 -14.24 23.46
C LEU A 551 -2.24 -15.50 23.64
N LEU A 552 -2.10 -16.49 22.75
CA LEU A 552 -2.83 -17.76 22.84
C LEU A 552 -2.47 -18.56 24.08
N ARG A 553 -1.19 -18.60 24.48
CA ARG A 553 -0.74 -19.25 25.72
C ARG A 553 -1.35 -18.57 26.94
N ARG A 554 -1.30 -17.23 27.03
CA ARG A 554 -1.87 -16.44 28.13
C ARG A 554 -3.37 -16.73 28.33
N PHE A 555 -4.16 -16.57 27.28
CA PHE A 555 -5.61 -16.78 27.36
C PHE A 555 -6.03 -18.25 27.48
N SER A 556 -5.13 -19.21 27.18
CA SER A 556 -5.38 -20.63 27.48
C SER A 556 -5.11 -20.96 28.95
N ALA A 557 -4.16 -20.28 29.61
CA ALA A 557 -3.85 -20.47 31.02
C ALA A 557 -4.92 -19.86 31.94
N ASP A 558 -5.40 -18.64 31.63
CA ASP A 558 -6.45 -17.97 32.40
C ASP A 558 -7.76 -18.79 32.44
N VAL A 559 -8.04 -19.58 31.39
CA VAL A 559 -9.18 -20.51 31.34
C VAL A 559 -9.04 -21.65 32.34
N GLN A 560 -7.85 -22.25 32.49
CA GLN A 560 -7.64 -23.32 33.48
C GLN A 560 -7.80 -22.81 34.92
N ILE A 561 -7.46 -21.55 35.19
CA ILE A 561 -7.66 -20.93 36.50
C ILE A 561 -9.16 -20.68 36.76
N GLN A 562 -9.92 -20.19 35.77
CA GLN A 562 -11.36 -19.95 35.91
C GLN A 562 -12.17 -21.25 36.07
N ASP A 563 -11.86 -22.30 35.31
CA ASP A 563 -12.51 -23.60 35.49
C ASP A 563 -12.07 -24.30 36.79
N GLY A 564 -10.81 -24.13 37.20
CA GLY A 564 -10.32 -24.60 38.50
C GLY A 564 -11.04 -23.95 39.69
N GLN A 565 -11.30 -22.64 39.64
CA GLN A 565 -12.05 -21.94 40.68
C GLN A 565 -13.53 -22.35 40.71
N ARG A 566 -14.17 -22.61 39.56
CA ARG A 566 -15.56 -23.10 39.49
C ARG A 566 -15.76 -24.50 40.10
N ILE A 567 -14.71 -25.28 40.28
CA ILE A 567 -14.77 -26.59 40.94
C ILE A 567 -14.67 -26.46 42.48
N SER A 568 -14.23 -25.32 43.00
CA SER A 568 -13.98 -25.11 44.44
C SER A 568 -15.17 -24.58 45.25
N GLU A 569 -16.32 -24.29 44.63
CA GLU A 569 -17.51 -23.75 45.33
C GLU A 569 -18.73 -24.70 45.25
N ARG A 570 -18.77 -25.67 46.16
CA ARG A 570 -20.02 -26.28 46.64
C ARG A 570 -19.95 -26.51 48.15
N PRO A 571 -20.83 -25.89 48.96
CA PRO A 571 -20.93 -26.19 50.38
C PRO A 571 -21.80 -27.45 50.59
N THR A 572 -21.35 -28.32 51.49
CA THR A 572 -22.17 -29.40 52.07
C THR A 572 -21.74 -29.64 53.51
N GLU A 573 -22.50 -29.09 54.45
CA GLU A 573 -22.70 -29.66 55.79
C GLU A 573 -23.59 -30.93 55.61
N SER A 574 -23.53 -32.02 56.36
CA SER A 574 -22.87 -32.40 57.63
C SER A 574 -22.54 -33.92 57.58
N GLU A 575 -22.03 -34.66 58.59
CA GLU A 575 -21.94 -34.45 60.04
C GLU A 575 -20.65 -35.10 60.64
N MET A 576 -20.74 -36.11 61.52
CA MET A 576 -19.63 -36.64 62.34
C MET A 576 -19.41 -38.17 62.20
N GLN A 577 -18.14 -38.63 62.24
CA GLN A 577 -17.54 -39.37 63.39
C GLN A 577 -16.12 -39.95 63.15
N ASN A 578 -15.21 -39.64 64.10
CA ASN A 578 -14.15 -40.46 64.71
C ASN A 578 -13.13 -41.32 63.90
N GLY A 579 -11.83 -41.10 64.19
CA GLY A 579 -10.79 -42.16 64.13
C GLY A 579 -9.45 -41.76 63.45
N PRO A 580 -8.28 -41.81 64.13
CA PRO A 580 -7.01 -41.33 63.55
C PRO A 580 -5.95 -42.42 63.25
N SER A 581 -5.14 -42.23 62.21
CA SER A 581 -3.78 -42.80 62.12
C SER A 581 -2.92 -42.23 60.97
N GLN A 582 -1.73 -41.73 61.34
CA GLN A 582 -0.42 -41.77 60.63
C GLN A 582 -0.33 -41.25 59.17
N LEU A 583 0.45 -40.19 58.88
CA LEU A 583 1.92 -40.14 58.78
C LEU A 583 2.54 -41.20 57.84
N GLU A 584 2.99 -40.78 56.66
CA GLU A 584 4.37 -41.00 56.21
C GLU A 584 4.78 -40.03 55.09
N ASN A 585 6.04 -39.58 55.12
CA ASN A 585 6.70 -38.88 54.02
C ASN A 585 7.14 -39.93 52.98
N GLU A 586 7.35 -39.52 51.72
CA GLU A 586 8.73 -39.48 51.19
C GLU A 586 8.87 -38.67 49.89
N SER A 587 10.13 -38.45 49.52
CA SER A 587 10.63 -37.35 48.67
C SER A 587 11.47 -37.87 47.50
N ASN A 588 11.90 -36.93 46.63
CA ASN A 588 13.01 -37.07 45.67
C ASN A 588 12.74 -37.96 44.43
N LEU A 589 13.44 -37.83 43.28
CA LEU A 589 14.55 -36.97 42.82
C LEU A 589 14.26 -36.70 41.32
N GLY A 590 14.50 -35.54 40.69
CA GLY A 590 15.80 -34.96 40.36
C GLY A 590 16.33 -35.45 39.00
N GLY A 591 16.41 -34.55 38.01
CA GLY A 591 16.87 -34.87 36.65
C GLY A 591 17.12 -33.64 35.79
N MET A 592 18.29 -33.01 35.96
CA MET A 592 18.74 -31.88 35.14
C MET A 592 19.19 -32.34 33.74
N ASN A 593 19.06 -31.48 32.74
CA ASN A 593 20.09 -31.34 31.70
C ASN A 593 20.13 -29.91 31.16
N LEU A 594 21.33 -29.44 30.85
CA LEU A 594 21.65 -28.01 30.68
C LEU A 594 22.61 -27.79 29.51
N ALA A 595 22.15 -27.08 28.48
CA ALA A 595 22.88 -26.34 27.45
C ALA A 595 21.81 -25.74 26.51
N GLY A 596 21.81 -24.48 26.08
CA GLY A 596 22.73 -23.34 26.16
C GLY A 596 22.36 -22.45 24.95
N GLY A 597 22.35 -21.12 24.98
CA GLY A 597 22.88 -20.19 25.99
C GLY A 597 23.60 -19.02 25.31
N LEU A 598 22.98 -18.37 24.31
CA LEU A 598 23.56 -17.20 23.63
C LEU A 598 22.51 -16.40 22.82
N PHE A 599 21.73 -15.49 23.43
CA PHE A 599 21.03 -14.41 22.69
C PHE A 599 20.58 -13.17 23.51
N ASP A 600 20.82 -13.11 24.82
CA ASP A 600 20.49 -11.93 25.64
C ASP A 600 21.69 -10.98 25.80
N GLN A 601 21.83 -9.98 24.91
CA GLN A 601 22.56 -8.73 25.22
C GLN A 601 22.41 -7.55 24.22
N VAL A 602 21.24 -7.32 23.60
CA VAL A 602 20.97 -6.04 22.90
C VAL A 602 19.51 -5.60 23.08
N LEU A 603 19.12 -5.15 24.28
CA LEU A 603 17.84 -4.46 24.48
C LEU A 603 17.77 -3.63 25.77
N GLN A 604 18.64 -2.61 25.88
CA GLN A 604 18.52 -1.53 26.86
C GLN A 604 19.17 -0.26 26.31
N ASP A 605 18.34 0.65 25.78
CA ASP A 605 18.45 2.12 25.83
C ASP A 605 17.70 2.81 24.68
N SER A 606 16.40 3.08 24.89
CA SER A 606 15.80 4.41 24.67
C SER A 606 14.32 4.38 25.07
N MET A 607 14.01 5.02 26.19
CA MET A 607 12.63 5.18 26.67
C MET A 607 12.08 6.54 26.19
N GLY A 608 10.86 6.53 25.65
CA GLY A 608 10.06 7.75 25.48
C GLY A 608 9.95 8.32 24.07
N MET A 609 9.08 7.72 23.25
CA MET A 609 8.35 8.44 22.19
C MET A 609 6.92 7.90 22.11
N ALA A 610 5.95 8.78 21.85
CA ALA A 610 4.54 8.39 21.69
C ALA A 610 4.36 7.56 20.41
N PHE A 611 3.60 6.46 20.48
CA PHE A 611 3.41 5.51 19.38
C PHE A 611 2.29 5.95 18.42
N PRO A 612 2.59 6.21 17.12
CA PRO A 612 1.56 6.41 16.11
C PRO A 612 1.39 5.14 15.27
N PHE A 613 0.26 4.46 15.46
CA PHE A 613 -0.39 3.56 14.50
C PHE A 613 0.45 2.37 13.95
N LEU A 614 0.40 1.26 14.69
CA LEU A 614 0.85 -0.07 14.26
C LEU A 614 -0.32 -0.87 13.67
N PHE A 615 -0.51 -0.81 12.34
CA PHE A 615 -1.61 -1.47 11.63
C PHE A 615 -3.02 -1.07 12.15
N PRO A 616 -4.14 -1.53 11.55
CA PRO A 616 -5.47 -1.41 12.14
C PRO A 616 -5.67 -2.43 13.28
N LEU A 617 -4.66 -2.59 14.14
CA LEU A 617 -4.66 -3.44 15.34
C LEU A 617 -4.80 -2.61 16.63
N GLY A 618 -4.51 -1.31 16.59
CA GLY A 618 -4.45 -0.42 17.77
C GLY A 618 -5.61 -0.60 18.76
N ASN A 619 -6.86 -0.41 18.31
CA ASN A 619 -8.04 -0.48 19.18
C ASN A 619 -8.26 -1.86 19.83
N LEU A 620 -7.79 -2.96 19.20
CA LEU A 620 -7.87 -4.31 19.77
C LEU A 620 -6.70 -4.59 20.72
N PHE A 621 -5.51 -4.09 20.39
CA PHE A 621 -4.29 -4.31 21.16
C PHE A 621 -4.23 -3.44 22.43
N GLU A 622 -4.71 -2.19 22.42
CA GLU A 622 -4.83 -1.39 23.64
C GLU A 622 -5.75 -2.08 24.67
N ASP A 623 -6.89 -2.61 24.22
CA ASP A 623 -7.84 -3.36 25.05
C ASP A 623 -7.29 -4.69 25.61
N VAL A 624 -6.28 -5.26 24.96
CA VAL A 624 -5.67 -6.55 25.34
C VAL A 624 -4.40 -6.38 26.18
N PHE A 625 -3.63 -5.32 25.94
CA PHE A 625 -2.36 -5.06 26.62
C PHE A 625 -2.44 -4.02 27.75
N LEU A 626 -3.29 -2.99 27.64
CA LEU A 626 -3.41 -1.92 28.64
C LEU A 626 -4.53 -2.15 29.66
N ASN A 627 -5.61 -2.84 29.26
CA ASN A 627 -6.77 -3.13 30.14
C ASN A 627 -6.68 -4.48 30.88
N SER A 628 -5.47 -5.04 31.01
CA SER A 628 -5.21 -6.13 31.96
C SER A 628 -5.43 -5.62 33.38
N PRO A 629 -6.18 -6.31 34.26
CA PRO A 629 -6.22 -5.92 35.67
C PRO A 629 -4.79 -6.02 36.22
N SER A 630 -4.29 -4.90 36.75
CA SER A 630 -3.05 -4.90 37.52
C SER A 630 -3.23 -5.87 38.68
N GLN A 631 -2.41 -6.93 38.75
CA GLN A 631 -2.29 -7.67 39.99
C GLN A 631 -1.90 -6.68 41.08
N SER A 632 -2.74 -6.56 42.10
CA SER A 632 -2.51 -5.68 43.24
C SER A 632 -1.29 -6.17 44.00
N SER A 633 -0.12 -5.62 43.69
CA SER A 633 1.06 -5.77 44.55
C SER A 633 0.71 -5.16 45.89
N THR A 634 0.61 -6.01 46.92
CA THR A 634 0.40 -5.57 48.29
C THR A 634 1.52 -4.61 48.69
N ASN A 635 1.15 -3.43 49.18
CA ASN A 635 2.10 -2.45 49.69
C ASN A 635 2.94 -3.09 50.82
N CYS A 636 4.25 -3.15 50.63
CA CYS A 636 5.20 -2.99 51.71
C CYS A 636 5.89 -1.65 51.48
N GLU A 637 5.53 -0.66 52.30
CA GLU A 637 6.37 0.51 52.52
C GLU A 637 7.61 0.05 53.28
N ASP A 638 8.80 0.41 52.81
CA ASP A 638 10.01 0.43 53.64
C ASP A 638 10.95 1.53 53.12
N ASP A 639 11.28 2.47 54.00
CA ASP A 639 12.12 3.63 53.73
C ASP A 639 13.60 3.25 53.53
N ILE A 640 14.23 3.63 52.40
CA ILE A 640 15.69 3.78 52.34
C ILE A 640 16.09 5.08 51.60
N TYR A 641 16.86 5.90 52.31
CA TYR A 641 17.52 7.12 51.83
C TYR A 641 18.62 6.82 50.79
N TYR A 642 18.73 7.67 49.77
CA TYR A 642 19.95 7.83 48.97
C TYR A 642 20.97 8.75 49.67
N PRO A 643 22.26 8.48 49.49
CA PRO A 643 23.27 9.47 49.10
C PRO A 643 23.56 9.43 47.59
#